data_AF-A0A5M3MND3-F1
#
_entry.id   AF-A0A5M3MND3-F1
#
_cell.length_a   1.000
_cell.length_b   1.000
_cell.length_c   1.000
_cell.angle_alpha   90.00
_cell.angle_beta   90.00
_cell.angle_gamma   90.00
#
_symmetry.space_group_name_H-M   'P 1'
#
loop_
_entity.id
_entity.type
_entity.pdbx_description
1 polymer ?
#
loop_
_entity_poly.entity_id
_entity_poly.type
_entity_poly.pdbx_seq_one_letter_code
_entity_poly.pdbx_strand_id
1 'polypeptide(L)'
;MDNVASTFVLAQNKPPDQDPELRQAKRARIDEEDEDEPLISPDLRYIEEFHGEHASTYGTAPTPFELLQEKQNRDGLSMYAPFADKEEWDLSCWLLESVTKTAADKFLKLDITKSRVQPSFGSAHTWMKHIDQLPTGPEWKCVRISADATNVQVVSEEDEDEDDEVFELWMRDPVDAVQELIGNPALKEHIAYAPERVYADAEGKERRFDEMWTADWWWQTQEKIPTGGTVASVILSTDKTQLSQFRGDKVAYPVYLTLGNIAKGIRRQPSKHASILIGYLPVSKLESFDNPSTTAYRLFHFSMRHILRSMADAGRNGVYMTCADGYIRRVFPILAAYIADHPEQCLVACCKQNRCPRCLVGRDERGDLKKSAKRQPNHTLETLGAQQDGLYPPSFLTQGLQEVYAPFWSDLPYSDIFSCISSDILHQLHQGVFKDHLLKWCTKLVRGGGDNFDRRFQAMPIYSGLRHFTKGISHISQWTAGEHKHVQRVFVAALAGSQDDGRVVTAARALLDFITLAQYHSHTTATLERMRTALKIFHRNKSAFIELEARVPDHFNISKLHSLLHYIETIMALGSLDGLNSEHTERLHIDFAKQAYRGTNHKDYVVQMTLWLQRREATALRESYLSWRACMHDNCKPPSEPSLVEEGLSDSDEAPIYSGAPWIAKKSPHPRVSVSALEESYGASGFVDSLTLFLQEEGLLRPGFHPNPHDRFDVYNSTSLYMPPDVHLNPNSLRISVKATAQRSNGTRKAESPARWDTILFETDPVARREKGGLNGKRLQVAELHVVFRLPDHLISPSKDPGPLAYVHLFRKLGALDPETGMYRLVRATRQLMPRALIIPLSKIVRPCHISPRFGQGRVPSSWLKGKSIERAEEFLLNKYIDTAMFEAYNIPLQ
;
A
#
# COMPACT_ATOMS: atom_id res chain seq x y z
N MET A 1 -0.68 39.27 -46.96
CA MET A 1 -0.90 40.70 -47.26
C MET A 1 -1.99 41.20 -46.34
N ASP A 2 -1.68 42.35 -45.73
CA ASP A 2 -2.52 43.31 -45.00
C ASP A 2 -2.98 43.05 -43.56
N ASN A 3 -2.20 43.68 -42.67
CA ASN A 3 -2.57 44.25 -41.36
C ASN A 3 -3.83 45.12 -41.43
N VAL A 4 -4.70 45.03 -40.41
CA VAL A 4 -5.34 46.21 -39.80
C VAL A 4 -5.51 45.98 -38.29
N ALA A 5 -4.96 46.90 -37.51
CA ALA A 5 -5.07 47.00 -36.07
C ALA A 5 -6.43 47.58 -35.64
N SER A 6 -6.98 47.11 -34.51
CA SER A 6 -7.90 47.93 -33.71
C SER A 6 -7.77 47.62 -32.21
N THR A 7 -7.15 48.60 -31.55
CA THR A 7 -7.36 49.14 -30.20
C THR A 7 -8.42 48.45 -29.32
N PHE A 8 -8.01 47.89 -28.17
CA PHE A 8 -8.90 47.66 -27.03
C PHE A 8 -8.39 48.34 -25.76
N VAL A 9 -9.33 49.07 -25.16
CA VAL A 9 -9.21 50.00 -24.04
C VAL A 9 -9.00 49.24 -22.72
N LEU A 10 -8.06 49.73 -21.90
CA LEU A 10 -7.87 49.35 -20.50
C LEU A 10 -9.08 49.80 -19.67
N ALA A 11 -9.91 48.83 -19.25
CA ALA A 11 -10.88 49.03 -18.18
C ALA A 11 -10.36 48.35 -16.91
N GLN A 12 -9.91 49.18 -15.97
CA GLN A 12 -9.58 48.79 -14.61
C GLN A 12 -10.87 48.36 -13.89
N ASN A 13 -10.99 47.08 -13.53
CA ASN A 13 -11.93 46.62 -12.52
C ASN A 13 -11.16 45.92 -11.40
N LYS A 14 -11.01 46.68 -10.32
CA LYS A 14 -10.48 46.30 -9.01
C LYS A 14 -11.35 45.16 -8.44
N PRO A 15 -10.81 44.01 -8.02
CA PRO A 15 -11.57 43.04 -7.25
C PRO A 15 -11.76 43.55 -5.81
N PRO A 16 -12.91 43.27 -5.15
CA PRO A 16 -13.14 43.69 -3.78
C PRO A 16 -12.26 42.94 -2.79
N ASP A 17 -11.84 43.65 -1.74
CA ASP A 17 -11.10 43.16 -0.59
C ASP A 17 -11.70 41.86 -0.04
N GLN A 18 -10.87 40.81 -0.02
CA GLN A 18 -11.16 39.56 0.67
C GLN A 18 -10.48 39.60 2.04
N ASP A 19 -11.32 39.48 3.06
CA ASP A 19 -11.03 39.32 4.48
C ASP A 19 -9.95 38.24 4.75
N PRO A 20 -8.90 38.49 5.57
CA PRO A 20 -7.76 37.58 5.72
C PRO A 20 -8.01 36.29 6.54
N GLU A 21 -9.20 36.03 7.09
CA GLU A 21 -9.41 34.94 8.05
C GLU A 21 -9.92 33.59 7.48
N LEU A 22 -9.98 33.41 6.15
CA LEU A 22 -10.44 32.15 5.53
C LEU A 22 -9.32 31.43 4.76
N ARG A 23 -8.26 31.05 5.47
CA ARG A 23 -7.25 30.09 4.98
C ARG A 23 -6.82 29.11 6.06
N GLN A 24 -7.74 28.27 6.53
CA GLN A 24 -7.37 27.02 7.20
C GLN A 24 -8.34 25.87 6.88
N ALA A 25 -7.72 24.70 6.67
CA ALA A 25 -8.27 23.35 6.74
C ALA A 25 -9.14 22.83 5.57
N LYS A 26 -8.49 22.02 4.72
CA LYS A 26 -8.89 20.62 4.42
C LYS A 26 -7.67 19.87 3.88
N ARG A 27 -6.72 19.55 4.78
CA ARG A 27 -5.77 18.45 4.55
C ARG A 27 -6.53 17.14 4.76
N ALA A 28 -6.34 16.18 3.86
CA ALA A 28 -6.80 14.82 4.07
C ALA A 28 -6.11 14.27 5.33
N ARG A 29 -6.91 13.78 6.29
CA ARG A 29 -6.39 12.97 7.39
C ARG A 29 -5.82 11.70 6.77
N ILE A 30 -4.54 11.49 7.01
CA ILE A 30 -3.87 10.20 6.88
C ILE A 30 -3.96 9.65 8.30
N ASP A 31 -4.67 8.55 8.46
CA ASP A 31 -4.72 7.83 9.72
C ASP A 31 -3.35 7.15 9.90
N GLU A 32 -2.53 7.69 10.81
CA GLU A 32 -1.40 6.98 11.40
C GLU A 32 -2.00 6.14 12.53
N GLU A 33 -2.01 4.81 12.34
CA GLU A 33 -2.57 3.85 13.31
C GLU A 33 -1.41 3.26 14.13
N ASP A 34 -1.49 3.47 15.45
CA ASP A 34 -0.57 2.97 16.47
C ASP A 34 -0.37 1.45 16.39
N GLU A 35 0.88 1.04 16.56
CA GLU A 35 1.37 -0.33 16.40
C GLU A 35 1.33 -1.11 17.71
N ASP A 36 0.41 -2.07 17.80
CA ASP A 36 0.57 -3.27 18.62
C ASP A 36 0.00 -4.45 17.82
N GLU A 37 0.87 -5.35 17.35
CA GLU A 37 0.48 -6.57 16.62
C GLU A 37 -0.39 -7.47 17.51
N PRO A 38 -1.64 -7.79 17.14
CA PRO A 38 -2.35 -8.89 17.77
C PRO A 38 -1.75 -10.20 17.27
N LEU A 39 -1.08 -10.93 18.18
CA LEU A 39 -0.65 -12.33 18.04
C LEU A 39 -1.69 -13.15 17.26
N ILE A 40 -1.37 -13.44 16.00
CA ILE A 40 -2.09 -14.38 15.14
C ILE A 40 -2.11 -15.74 15.88
N SER A 41 -3.29 -16.38 16.00
CA SER A 41 -3.33 -17.70 16.63
C SER A 41 -2.40 -18.67 15.87
N PRO A 42 -1.47 -19.34 16.55
CA PRO A 42 -0.39 -20.15 15.95
C PRO A 42 -0.86 -21.44 15.24
N ASP A 43 -2.16 -21.61 15.01
CA ASP A 43 -2.72 -22.96 14.98
C ASP A 43 -2.39 -23.81 13.75
N LEU A 44 -1.79 -23.31 12.64
CA LEU A 44 -1.33 -24.18 11.53
C LEU A 44 -0.21 -23.53 10.68
N ARG A 45 0.94 -23.15 11.27
CA ARG A 45 2.16 -22.83 10.51
C ARG A 45 3.16 -23.97 10.67
N TYR A 46 3.38 -24.74 9.60
CA TYR A 46 4.35 -25.84 9.61
C TYR A 46 5.61 -25.41 8.86
N ILE A 47 6.76 -25.51 9.51
CA ILE A 47 8.03 -24.99 9.01
C ILE A 47 8.96 -26.17 8.70
N GLU A 48 9.48 -26.19 7.48
CA GLU A 48 10.63 -26.99 7.08
C GLU A 48 11.87 -26.07 7.08
N GLU A 49 12.79 -26.33 8.00
CA GLU A 49 14.06 -25.60 8.12
C GLU A 49 15.02 -25.95 6.98
N PHE A 50 15.95 -25.06 6.69
CA PHE A 50 16.99 -25.29 5.70
C PHE A 50 17.94 -26.44 6.13
N HIS A 51 18.13 -27.42 5.25
CA HIS A 51 18.81 -28.68 5.58
C HIS A 51 20.34 -28.60 5.67
N GLY A 52 20.98 -27.60 5.06
CA GLY A 52 22.43 -27.40 5.10
C GLY A 52 22.87 -26.57 6.30
N GLU A 53 24.17 -26.56 6.63
CA GLU A 53 24.71 -25.59 7.59
C GLU A 53 24.58 -24.17 7.01
N HIS A 54 23.92 -23.29 7.75
CA HIS A 54 23.52 -21.96 7.34
C HIS A 54 23.56 -21.01 8.54
N ALA A 55 23.69 -19.71 8.28
CA ALA A 55 23.67 -18.68 9.31
C ALA A 55 24.64 -18.93 10.50
N SER A 56 25.78 -19.58 10.23
CA SER A 56 26.76 -19.96 11.26
C SER A 56 27.29 -18.72 11.96
N THR A 57 27.38 -18.81 13.28
CA THR A 57 27.87 -17.75 14.15
C THR A 57 29.37 -17.92 14.39
N TYR A 58 30.16 -16.87 14.14
CA TYR A 58 31.62 -16.87 14.26
C TYR A 58 32.13 -16.16 15.52
N GLY A 59 31.22 -15.84 16.44
CA GLY A 59 31.47 -15.11 17.67
C GLY A 59 30.34 -14.16 18.00
N THR A 60 30.54 -13.40 19.06
CA THR A 60 29.66 -12.31 19.48
C THR A 60 30.45 -11.01 19.50
N ALA A 61 29.79 -9.90 19.17
CA ALA A 61 30.35 -8.57 19.25
C ALA A 61 29.26 -7.58 19.69
N PRO A 62 29.64 -6.51 20.40
CA PRO A 62 28.68 -5.46 20.74
C PRO A 62 28.08 -4.86 19.47
N THR A 63 26.77 -4.70 19.49
CA THR A 63 25.98 -4.04 18.44
C THR A 63 26.31 -2.55 18.34
N PRO A 64 25.94 -1.85 17.26
CA PRO A 64 26.15 -0.40 17.15
C PRO A 64 25.57 0.42 18.32
N PHE A 65 24.43 0.00 18.87
CA PHE A 65 23.82 0.66 20.03
C PHE A 65 24.58 0.39 21.32
N GLU A 66 25.04 -0.84 21.54
CA GLU A 66 25.90 -1.18 22.69
C GLU A 66 27.24 -0.43 22.62
N LEU A 67 27.87 -0.38 21.45
CA LEU A 67 29.11 0.41 21.23
C LEU A 67 28.90 1.90 21.52
N LEU A 68 27.75 2.46 21.12
CA LEU A 68 27.40 3.85 21.40
C LEU A 68 27.21 4.07 22.91
N GLN A 69 26.54 3.15 23.59
CA GLN A 69 26.33 3.19 25.03
C GLN A 69 27.65 3.06 25.81
N GLU A 70 28.52 2.13 25.43
CA GLU A 70 29.85 1.95 26.00
C GLU A 70 30.70 3.21 25.85
N LYS A 71 30.68 3.83 24.66
CA LYS A 71 31.35 5.11 24.41
C LYS A 71 30.82 6.21 25.32
N GLN A 72 29.50 6.35 25.43
CA GLN A 72 28.88 7.35 26.30
C GLN A 72 29.25 7.14 27.77
N ASN A 73 29.18 5.90 28.25
CA ASN A 73 29.51 5.53 29.62
C ASN A 73 30.99 5.81 29.94
N ARG A 74 31.89 5.45 29.02
CA ARG A 74 33.34 5.71 29.16
C ARG A 74 33.64 7.20 29.21
N ASP A 75 32.98 7.99 28.37
CA ASP A 75 33.23 9.42 28.25
C ASP A 75 32.42 10.25 29.29
N GLY A 76 31.66 9.59 30.18
CA GLY A 76 30.84 10.25 31.21
C GLY A 76 29.69 11.09 30.65
N LEU A 77 29.23 10.78 29.44
CA LEU A 77 28.22 11.54 28.71
C LEU A 77 26.80 11.14 29.12
N SER A 78 25.87 12.10 29.10
CA SER A 78 24.45 11.82 29.34
C SER A 78 23.88 10.94 28.23
N MET A 79 22.74 10.28 28.51
CA MET A 79 22.01 9.53 27.49
C MET A 79 21.51 10.38 26.32
N TYR A 80 21.45 11.71 26.48
CA TYR A 80 21.01 12.67 25.45
C TYR A 80 22.18 13.37 24.75
N ALA A 81 23.43 13.16 25.19
CA ALA A 81 24.60 13.77 24.57
C ALA A 81 24.62 13.58 23.05
N PRO A 82 24.88 14.63 22.24
CA PRO A 82 25.50 15.91 22.63
C PRO A 82 24.54 16.93 23.25
N PHE A 83 23.26 16.63 23.39
CA PHE A 83 22.28 17.49 24.04
C PHE A 83 22.34 17.33 25.57
N ALA A 84 22.00 18.39 26.29
CA ALA A 84 22.04 18.41 27.75
C ALA A 84 21.08 17.38 28.35
N ASP A 85 19.85 17.35 27.85
CA ASP A 85 18.76 16.54 28.37
C ASP A 85 17.68 16.21 27.30
N LYS A 86 16.58 15.61 27.76
CA LYS A 86 15.43 15.24 26.94
C LYS A 86 14.73 16.47 26.33
N GLU A 87 14.57 17.55 27.08
CA GLU A 87 13.84 18.74 26.60
C GLU A 87 14.61 19.40 25.46
N GLU A 88 15.93 19.46 25.56
CA GLU A 88 16.78 19.98 24.50
C GLU A 88 16.82 19.07 23.26
N TRP A 89 16.78 17.74 23.46
CA TRP A 89 16.62 16.77 22.38
C TRP A 89 15.28 16.96 21.64
N ASP A 90 14.18 17.04 22.38
CA ASP A 90 12.82 17.21 21.84
C ASP A 90 12.71 18.55 21.06
N LEU A 91 13.30 19.63 21.59
CA LEU A 91 13.41 20.91 20.89
C LEU A 91 14.19 20.78 19.57
N SER A 92 15.29 20.02 19.58
CA SER A 92 16.14 19.82 18.41
C SER A 92 15.42 19.04 17.31
N CYS A 93 14.68 18.00 17.66
CA CYS A 93 13.86 17.22 16.73
C CYS A 93 12.79 18.12 16.10
N TRP A 94 12.04 18.86 16.92
CA TRP A 94 11.02 19.78 16.43
C TRP A 94 11.58 20.85 15.48
N LEU A 95 12.73 21.45 15.81
CA LEU A 95 13.39 22.44 14.95
C LEU A 95 13.79 21.85 13.60
N LEU A 96 14.27 20.61 13.57
CA LEU A 96 14.71 19.93 12.35
C LEU A 96 13.53 19.58 11.43
N GLU A 97 12.38 19.23 12.01
CA GLU A 97 11.21 18.81 11.28
C GLU A 97 10.34 19.97 10.80
N SER A 98 10.18 20.98 11.65
CA SER A 98 9.12 21.98 11.49
C SER A 98 9.60 23.32 10.95
N VAL A 99 10.91 23.59 10.97
CA VAL A 99 11.42 24.95 10.82
C VAL A 99 12.57 25.04 9.81
N THR A 100 12.60 26.11 9.01
CA THR A 100 13.75 26.41 8.14
C THR A 100 14.96 26.85 8.96
N LYS A 101 16.18 26.61 8.47
CA LYS A 101 17.42 27.04 9.15
C LYS A 101 17.41 28.52 9.55
N THR A 102 16.87 29.39 8.68
CA THR A 102 16.76 30.83 8.95
C THR A 102 15.75 31.14 10.06
N ALA A 103 14.61 30.45 10.09
CA ALA A 103 13.62 30.64 11.13
C ALA A 103 14.10 30.05 12.47
N ALA A 104 14.81 28.92 12.46
CA ALA A 104 15.47 28.37 13.64
C ALA A 104 16.51 29.35 14.20
N ASP A 105 17.32 29.98 13.35
CA ASP A 105 18.29 30.99 13.79
C ASP A 105 17.63 32.20 14.44
N LYS A 106 16.51 32.68 13.88
CA LYS A 106 15.71 33.77 14.47
C LYS A 106 15.11 33.36 15.82
N PHE A 107 14.55 32.16 15.90
CA PHE A 107 13.96 31.61 17.13
C PHE A 107 14.99 31.50 18.25
N LEU A 108 16.17 30.94 17.97
CA LEU A 108 17.26 30.79 18.94
C LEU A 108 17.82 32.15 19.40
N LYS A 109 17.60 33.21 18.61
CA LYS A 109 18.06 34.57 18.93
C LYS A 109 17.07 35.40 19.76
N LEU A 110 15.84 34.93 19.97
CA LEU A 110 14.82 35.63 20.77
C LEU A 110 15.24 35.75 22.23
N ASP A 111 14.88 36.85 22.88
CA ASP A 111 15.22 37.10 24.29
C ASP A 111 14.64 36.04 25.23
N ILE A 112 13.46 35.50 24.92
CA ILE A 112 12.85 34.41 25.68
C ILE A 112 13.69 33.13 25.60
N THR A 113 14.18 32.77 24.42
CA THR A 113 15.01 31.57 24.21
C THR A 113 16.36 31.74 24.87
N LYS A 114 16.99 32.90 24.72
CA LYS A 114 18.29 33.21 25.34
C LYS A 114 18.23 33.33 26.86
N SER A 115 17.14 33.86 27.42
CA SER A 115 17.09 34.20 28.84
C SER A 115 16.39 33.13 29.68
N ARG A 116 15.39 32.45 29.12
CA ARG A 116 14.58 31.46 29.87
C ARG A 116 14.90 30.03 29.48
N VAL A 117 14.92 29.71 28.18
CA VAL A 117 15.15 28.34 27.71
C VAL A 117 16.63 27.95 27.83
N GLN A 118 17.54 28.86 27.45
CA GLN A 118 18.99 28.69 27.54
C GLN A 118 19.52 27.35 26.97
N PRO A 119 19.17 26.99 25.70
CA PRO A 119 19.75 25.79 25.10
C PRO A 119 21.27 25.92 24.97
N SER A 120 21.97 24.78 24.95
CA SER A 120 23.42 24.65 24.73
C SER A 120 23.91 25.25 23.39
N PHE A 121 22.98 25.52 22.46
CA PHE A 121 23.24 26.19 21.18
C PHE A 121 22.50 27.54 21.05
N GLY A 122 23.24 28.62 20.82
CA GLY A 122 22.67 29.98 20.67
C GLY A 122 22.36 30.42 19.24
N SER A 123 22.59 29.57 18.24
CA SER A 123 22.41 29.89 16.82
C SER A 123 22.09 28.63 16.00
N ALA A 124 21.54 28.80 14.80
CA ALA A 124 21.30 27.64 13.93
C ALA A 124 22.61 26.95 13.51
N HIS A 125 23.74 27.66 13.49
CA HIS A 125 25.04 27.06 13.18
C HIS A 125 25.55 26.16 14.31
N THR A 126 25.54 26.65 15.55
CA THR A 126 25.92 25.86 16.73
C THR A 126 24.96 24.70 16.97
N TRP A 127 23.68 24.87 16.66
CA TRP A 127 22.68 23.79 16.72
C TRP A 127 22.98 22.69 15.71
N MET A 128 23.21 23.03 14.44
CA MET A 128 23.60 22.05 13.43
C MET A 128 24.89 21.32 13.79
N LYS A 129 25.85 21.99 14.45
CA LYS A 129 27.06 21.35 14.97
C LYS A 129 26.79 20.30 16.05
N HIS A 130 25.71 20.40 16.82
CA HIS A 130 25.28 19.35 17.75
C HIS A 130 24.69 18.17 16.98
N ILE A 131 23.84 18.43 15.99
CA ILE A 131 23.30 17.37 15.12
C ILE A 131 24.44 16.63 14.38
N ASP A 132 25.44 17.36 13.88
CA ASP A 132 26.59 16.81 13.16
C ASP A 132 27.53 15.98 14.07
N GLN A 133 27.34 15.98 15.40
CA GLN A 133 28.06 15.10 16.33
C GLN A 133 27.35 13.76 16.56
N LEU A 134 26.10 13.62 16.12
CA LEU A 134 25.37 12.36 16.21
C LEU A 134 26.02 11.31 15.29
N PRO A 135 25.96 10.01 15.65
CA PRO A 135 26.35 8.94 14.74
C PRO A 135 25.53 9.01 13.46
N THR A 136 26.20 8.90 12.31
CA THR A 136 25.59 8.85 10.99
C THR A 136 25.78 7.47 10.39
N GLY A 137 24.90 7.10 9.46
CA GLY A 137 25.07 5.93 8.60
C GLY A 137 26.18 6.08 7.56
N PRO A 138 26.17 5.27 6.48
CA PRO A 138 27.13 5.31 5.39
C PRO A 138 27.41 6.72 4.87
N GLU A 139 28.69 7.01 4.64
CA GLU A 139 29.13 8.31 4.17
C GLU A 139 28.79 8.54 2.69
N TRP A 140 28.35 9.76 2.37
CA TRP A 140 28.14 10.19 0.99
C TRP A 140 29.47 10.53 0.29
N LYS A 141 29.65 10.01 -0.92
CA LYS A 141 30.76 10.30 -1.82
C LYS A 141 30.22 10.89 -3.11
N CYS A 142 30.89 11.90 -3.66
CA CYS A 142 30.62 12.42 -4.99
C CYS A 142 31.70 11.93 -5.95
N VAL A 143 31.28 11.31 -7.06
CA VAL A 143 32.15 10.84 -8.14
C VAL A 143 31.79 11.63 -9.40
N ARG A 144 32.79 12.25 -10.03
CA ARG A 144 32.61 12.98 -11.30
C ARG A 144 32.79 12.01 -12.47
N ILE A 145 31.83 11.99 -13.38
CA ILE A 145 31.76 11.08 -14.53
C ILE A 145 31.71 11.92 -15.79
N SER A 146 32.68 11.74 -16.69
CA SER A 146 32.61 12.25 -18.06
C SER A 146 31.94 11.21 -18.96
N ALA A 147 31.10 11.66 -19.90
CA ALA A 147 30.66 10.83 -21.02
C ALA A 147 30.90 11.52 -22.36
N ASP A 148 31.47 10.77 -23.29
CA ASP A 148 31.56 11.13 -24.71
C ASP A 148 30.62 10.24 -25.56
N ALA A 149 30.57 10.44 -26.88
CA ALA A 149 29.68 9.70 -27.79
C ALA A 149 29.90 8.17 -27.78
N THR A 150 31.08 7.71 -27.34
CA THR A 150 31.55 6.33 -27.38
C THR A 150 31.90 5.74 -26.02
N ASN A 151 32.21 6.55 -25.01
CA ASN A 151 32.77 6.12 -23.74
C ASN A 151 32.16 6.87 -22.54
N VAL A 152 32.18 6.21 -21.37
CA VAL A 152 31.80 6.81 -20.08
C VAL A 152 32.91 6.47 -19.10
N GLN A 153 33.50 7.47 -18.44
CA GLN A 153 34.65 7.29 -17.57
C GLN A 153 34.61 8.22 -16.34
N VAL A 154 35.31 7.81 -15.28
CA VAL A 154 35.52 8.66 -14.10
C VAL A 154 36.64 9.64 -14.42
N VAL A 155 36.45 10.91 -14.10
CA VAL A 155 37.43 11.98 -14.32
C VAL A 155 37.75 12.70 -13.01
N SER A 156 38.98 13.21 -12.89
CA SER A 156 39.37 14.13 -11.82
C SER A 156 39.06 15.56 -12.23
N GLU A 157 39.03 16.51 -11.28
CA GLU A 157 38.82 17.94 -11.61
C GLU A 157 39.95 18.53 -12.48
N GLU A 158 41.13 17.89 -12.47
CA GLU A 158 42.32 18.34 -13.23
C GLU A 158 42.36 17.76 -14.65
N ASP A 159 41.62 16.67 -14.89
CA ASP A 159 41.58 15.92 -16.16
C ASP A 159 40.27 16.15 -16.95
N GLU A 160 39.52 17.21 -16.64
CA GLU A 160 38.28 17.53 -17.36
C GLU A 160 38.58 18.15 -18.72
N ASP A 161 38.27 17.43 -19.79
CA ASP A 161 38.28 17.99 -21.15
C ASP A 161 37.13 19.00 -21.30
N GLU A 162 37.42 20.21 -21.81
CA GLU A 162 36.43 21.29 -21.94
C GLU A 162 35.23 20.93 -22.84
N ASP A 163 35.38 19.91 -23.70
CA ASP A 163 34.37 19.45 -24.65
C ASP A 163 33.45 18.34 -24.08
N ASP A 164 33.76 17.78 -22.91
CA ASP A 164 33.02 16.67 -22.29
C ASP A 164 31.88 17.14 -21.36
N GLU A 165 30.76 16.42 -21.37
CA GLU A 165 29.69 16.67 -20.39
C GLU A 165 29.99 15.91 -19.09
N VAL A 166 30.24 16.66 -18.00
CA VAL A 166 30.54 16.12 -16.67
C VAL A 166 29.28 15.96 -15.84
N PHE A 167 29.14 14.80 -15.20
CA PHE A 167 28.04 14.44 -14.34
C PHE A 167 28.51 14.12 -12.91
N GLU A 168 27.72 14.54 -11.92
CA GLU A 168 27.92 14.13 -10.54
C GLU A 168 27.11 12.86 -10.22
N LEU A 169 27.81 11.83 -9.77
CA LEU A 169 27.22 10.65 -9.12
C LEU A 169 27.43 10.78 -7.61
N TRP A 170 26.34 10.98 -6.87
CA TRP A 170 26.35 10.93 -5.41
C TRP A 170 26.02 9.52 -4.96
N MET A 171 26.85 8.90 -4.12
CA MET A 171 26.69 7.51 -3.72
C MET A 171 27.16 7.21 -2.30
N ARG A 172 26.66 6.11 -1.75
CA ARG A 172 27.11 5.47 -0.51
C ARG A 172 27.56 4.05 -0.83
N ASP A 173 28.42 3.48 0.01
CA ASP A 173 28.81 2.08 -0.14
C ASP A 173 27.62 1.17 0.19
N PRO A 174 27.14 0.32 -0.74
CA PRO A 174 26.04 -0.61 -0.46
C PRO A 174 26.38 -1.66 0.59
N VAL A 175 27.65 -2.02 0.80
CA VAL A 175 28.05 -2.99 1.85
C VAL A 175 27.87 -2.36 3.23
N ASP A 176 28.22 -1.08 3.39
CA ASP A 176 28.00 -0.34 4.63
C ASP A 176 26.49 -0.19 4.90
N ALA A 177 25.68 0.05 3.86
CA ALA A 177 24.23 0.11 3.98
C ALA A 177 23.63 -1.25 4.41
N VAL A 178 24.14 -2.36 3.87
CA VAL A 178 23.76 -3.72 4.31
C VAL A 178 24.15 -3.94 5.78
N GLN A 179 25.35 -3.52 6.17
CA GLN A 179 25.85 -3.66 7.54
C GLN A 179 25.00 -2.85 8.54
N GLU A 180 24.60 -1.62 8.19
CA GLU A 180 23.69 -0.83 9.02
C GLU A 180 22.35 -1.53 9.19
N LEU A 181 21.71 -1.98 8.11
CA LEU A 181 20.39 -2.60 8.16
C LEU A 181 20.40 -3.93 8.92
N ILE A 182 21.35 -4.82 8.64
CA ILE A 182 21.41 -6.16 9.25
C ILE A 182 21.89 -6.12 10.70
N GLY A 183 22.64 -5.08 11.06
CA GLY A 183 23.21 -4.87 12.38
C GLY A 183 22.37 -3.98 13.31
N ASN A 184 21.27 -3.40 12.84
CA ASN A 184 20.46 -2.46 13.61
C ASN A 184 19.62 -3.17 14.71
N PRO A 185 19.90 -2.95 16.01
CA PRO A 185 19.17 -3.63 17.09
C PRO A 185 17.67 -3.27 17.14
N ALA A 186 17.26 -2.13 16.60
CA ALA A 186 15.84 -1.76 16.50
C ALA A 186 15.05 -2.69 15.56
N LEU A 187 15.73 -3.43 14.69
CA LEU A 187 15.14 -4.38 13.74
C LEU A 187 15.29 -5.85 14.18
N LYS A 188 15.86 -6.11 15.37
CA LYS A 188 16.25 -7.45 15.82
C LYS A 188 15.12 -8.49 15.72
N GLU A 189 13.93 -8.14 16.17
CA GLU A 189 12.76 -9.05 16.19
C GLU A 189 12.10 -9.23 14.81
N HIS A 190 12.61 -8.55 13.77
CA HIS A 190 12.03 -8.50 12.44
C HIS A 190 12.98 -8.91 11.32
N ILE A 191 14.15 -9.47 11.67
CA ILE A 191 15.16 -9.93 10.71
C ILE A 191 15.23 -11.46 10.70
N ALA A 192 15.17 -12.04 9.50
CA ALA A 192 15.51 -13.44 9.25
C ALA A 192 16.96 -13.59 8.75
N TYR A 193 17.66 -14.59 9.26
CA TYR A 193 19.03 -14.94 8.83
C TYR A 193 19.10 -16.21 7.97
N ALA A 194 18.00 -16.93 7.83
CA ALA A 194 17.94 -18.21 7.12
C ALA A 194 16.64 -18.33 6.32
N PRO A 195 16.66 -19.04 5.18
CA PRO A 195 15.43 -19.39 4.49
C PRO A 195 14.69 -20.51 5.22
N GLU A 196 13.39 -20.57 5.02
CA GLU A 196 12.53 -21.64 5.51
C GLU A 196 11.46 -21.97 4.45
N ARG A 197 10.79 -23.11 4.59
CA ARG A 197 9.57 -23.39 3.82
C ARG A 197 8.39 -23.49 4.76
N VAL A 198 7.35 -22.73 4.44
CA VAL A 198 6.14 -22.66 5.26
C VAL A 198 5.00 -23.39 4.58
N TYR A 199 4.23 -24.15 5.36
CA TYR A 199 3.07 -24.91 4.90
C TYR A 199 1.85 -24.62 5.77
N ALA A 200 0.67 -24.67 5.14
CA ALA A 200 -0.62 -24.51 5.80
C ALA A 200 -1.17 -25.82 6.42
N ASP A 201 -0.52 -26.95 6.13
CA ASP A 201 -0.87 -28.28 6.64
C ASP A 201 0.35 -29.06 7.11
N ALA A 202 0.13 -30.01 8.02
CA ALA A 202 1.18 -30.83 8.63
C ALA A 202 1.83 -31.78 7.62
N GLU A 203 1.09 -32.16 6.57
CA GLU A 203 1.56 -33.06 5.53
C GLU A 203 2.48 -32.38 4.49
N GLY A 204 2.67 -31.07 4.58
CA GLY A 204 3.53 -30.30 3.67
C GLY A 204 2.98 -30.17 2.25
N LYS A 205 1.65 -30.22 2.04
CA LYS A 205 1.03 -30.20 0.71
C LYS A 205 0.74 -28.79 0.20
N GLU A 206 0.27 -27.90 1.05
CA GLU A 206 -0.11 -26.53 0.74
C GLU A 206 0.99 -25.56 1.18
N ARG A 207 1.93 -25.32 0.26
CA ARG A 207 3.01 -24.35 0.46
C ARG A 207 2.47 -22.93 0.54
N ARG A 208 3.02 -22.16 1.48
CA ARG A 208 2.74 -20.75 1.74
C ARG A 208 3.95 -19.88 1.36
N PHE A 209 3.68 -18.75 0.71
CA PHE A 209 4.65 -17.75 0.28
C PHE A 209 4.19 -16.39 0.83
N ASP A 210 4.94 -15.81 1.77
CA ASP A 210 4.67 -14.49 2.32
C ASP A 210 5.91 -13.60 2.28
N GLU A 211 6.94 -13.95 3.03
CA GLU A 211 8.19 -13.21 3.16
C GLU A 211 9.25 -13.79 2.23
N MET A 212 10.30 -13.02 1.95
CA MET A 212 11.33 -13.44 0.98
C MET A 212 12.09 -14.69 1.45
N TRP A 213 12.26 -14.87 2.77
CA TRP A 213 12.89 -16.07 3.35
C TRP A 213 12.02 -17.32 3.24
N THR A 214 10.71 -17.18 2.99
CA THR A 214 9.81 -18.32 2.73
C THR A 214 9.78 -18.76 1.26
N ALA A 215 10.39 -17.94 0.39
CA ALA A 215 10.28 -18.05 -1.05
C ALA A 215 11.45 -18.84 -1.69
N ASP A 216 11.24 -19.28 -2.92
CA ASP A 216 12.17 -20.20 -3.61
C ASP A 216 13.54 -19.59 -3.88
N TRP A 217 13.61 -18.28 -4.16
CA TRP A 217 14.86 -17.63 -4.52
C TRP A 217 15.88 -17.69 -3.38
N TRP A 218 15.46 -17.40 -2.14
CA TRP A 218 16.39 -17.38 -1.02
C TRP A 218 16.89 -18.80 -0.75
N TRP A 219 15.99 -19.78 -0.68
CA TRP A 219 16.38 -21.19 -0.52
C TRP A 219 17.42 -21.63 -1.55
N GLN A 220 17.16 -21.38 -2.85
CA GLN A 220 18.07 -21.75 -3.93
C GLN A 220 19.38 -20.96 -3.93
N THR A 221 19.38 -19.74 -3.39
CA THR A 221 20.59 -18.91 -3.28
C THR A 221 21.44 -19.37 -2.10
N GLN A 222 20.80 -19.74 -0.99
CA GLN A 222 21.45 -20.33 0.18
C GLN A 222 22.20 -21.63 -0.17
N GLU A 223 21.67 -22.44 -1.10
CA GLU A 223 22.33 -23.65 -1.61
C GLU A 223 23.59 -23.35 -2.47
N LYS A 224 23.72 -22.14 -3.02
CA LYS A 224 24.83 -21.76 -3.92
C LYS A 224 25.98 -21.07 -3.21
N ILE A 225 25.73 -20.45 -2.06
CA ILE A 225 26.78 -19.77 -1.28
C ILE A 225 27.57 -20.78 -0.44
N PRO A 226 28.79 -20.43 0.03
CA PRO A 226 29.57 -21.29 0.91
C PRO A 226 28.80 -21.71 2.17
N THR A 227 29.02 -22.96 2.59
CA THR A 227 28.46 -23.56 3.82
C THR A 227 28.64 -22.66 5.03
N GLY A 228 27.59 -22.51 5.85
CA GLY A 228 27.54 -21.63 7.01
C GLY A 228 27.32 -20.14 6.69
N GLY A 229 27.29 -19.76 5.41
CA GLY A 229 27.02 -18.39 4.99
C GLY A 229 25.58 -17.92 5.29
N THR A 230 25.41 -16.60 5.36
CA THR A 230 24.11 -15.91 5.52
C THR A 230 23.84 -15.08 4.28
N VAL A 231 22.70 -15.26 3.61
CA VAL A 231 22.31 -14.36 2.51
C VAL A 231 21.78 -13.04 3.08
N ALA A 232 22.32 -11.93 2.59
CA ALA A 232 21.65 -10.63 2.66
C ALA A 232 20.95 -10.38 1.31
N SER A 233 19.63 -10.52 1.31
CA SER A 233 18.79 -10.45 0.12
C SER A 233 18.55 -8.99 -0.28
N VAL A 234 19.46 -8.43 -1.08
CA VAL A 234 19.43 -7.02 -1.47
C VAL A 234 18.29 -6.75 -2.44
N ILE A 235 17.44 -5.79 -2.10
CA ILE A 235 16.36 -5.27 -2.94
C ILE A 235 16.74 -3.86 -3.36
N LEU A 236 16.88 -3.63 -4.66
CA LEU A 236 17.14 -2.31 -5.22
C LEU A 236 15.87 -1.73 -5.82
N SER A 237 15.77 -0.41 -5.79
CA SER A 237 14.74 0.30 -6.55
C SER A 237 15.26 1.61 -7.12
N THR A 238 14.91 1.88 -8.37
CA THR A 238 15.21 3.14 -9.06
C THR A 238 13.96 3.68 -9.71
N ASP A 239 13.72 4.97 -9.54
CA ASP A 239 12.67 5.69 -10.26
C ASP A 239 13.00 7.18 -10.30
N LYS A 240 12.82 7.78 -11.48
CA LYS A 240 13.17 9.17 -11.74
C LYS A 240 12.00 10.06 -11.32
N THR A 241 12.23 10.95 -10.36
CA THR A 241 11.15 11.73 -9.72
C THR A 241 11.31 13.23 -9.90
N GLN A 242 10.20 13.93 -10.19
CA GLN A 242 10.17 15.39 -10.29
C GLN A 242 10.18 16.02 -8.89
N LEU A 243 11.05 17.01 -8.69
CA LEU A 243 11.24 17.70 -7.41
C LEU A 243 10.30 18.89 -7.21
N SER A 244 9.75 19.46 -8.29
CA SER A 244 8.88 20.63 -8.25
C SER A 244 7.68 20.51 -9.20
N GLN A 245 6.48 20.90 -8.74
CA GLN A 245 5.24 20.83 -9.55
C GLN A 245 5.04 22.05 -10.47
N PHE A 246 5.71 23.18 -10.22
CA PHE A 246 5.46 24.45 -10.92
C PHE A 246 6.63 24.92 -11.81
N ARG A 247 7.84 24.35 -11.64
CA ARG A 247 9.00 24.56 -12.51
C ARG A 247 9.52 23.18 -12.91
N GLY A 248 9.07 22.67 -14.06
CA GLY A 248 9.22 21.27 -14.49
C GLY A 248 10.65 20.78 -14.76
N ASP A 249 11.69 21.56 -14.43
CA ASP A 249 13.06 21.33 -14.87
C ASP A 249 13.95 20.66 -13.82
N LYS A 250 13.43 20.41 -12.60
CA LYS A 250 14.22 19.85 -11.48
C LYS A 250 13.78 18.43 -11.17
N VAL A 251 14.72 17.49 -11.27
CA VAL A 251 14.48 16.04 -11.22
C VAL A 251 15.60 15.39 -10.41
N ALA A 252 15.27 14.38 -9.60
CA ALA A 252 16.24 13.52 -8.95
C ALA A 252 16.04 12.08 -9.43
N TYR A 253 17.12 11.29 -9.36
CA TYR A 253 17.09 9.88 -9.74
C TYR A 253 17.69 9.01 -8.64
N PRO A 254 16.92 8.78 -7.55
CA PRO A 254 17.37 8.04 -6.39
C PRO A 254 17.56 6.53 -6.66
N VAL A 255 18.52 5.94 -5.96
CA VAL A 255 18.73 4.49 -5.83
C VAL A 255 18.53 4.11 -4.36
N TYR A 256 17.49 3.32 -4.08
CA TYR A 256 17.25 2.81 -2.72
C TYR A 256 17.70 1.35 -2.59
N LEU A 257 18.13 1.00 -1.38
CA LEU A 257 18.51 -0.34 -0.96
C LEU A 257 17.74 -0.73 0.31
N THR A 258 17.19 -1.93 0.32
CA THR A 258 16.66 -2.60 1.53
C THR A 258 16.99 -4.08 1.49
N LEU A 259 16.71 -4.82 2.57
CA LEU A 259 16.96 -6.25 2.68
C LEU A 259 15.66 -7.03 2.75
N GLY A 260 15.48 -8.04 1.91
CA GLY A 260 14.41 -9.03 2.03
C GLY A 260 14.49 -9.85 3.33
N ASN A 261 15.60 -9.74 4.07
CA ASN A 261 15.76 -10.25 5.43
C ASN A 261 14.84 -9.56 6.44
N ILE A 262 14.46 -8.31 6.18
CA ILE A 262 13.58 -7.53 7.05
C ILE A 262 12.13 -7.80 6.64
N ALA A 263 11.29 -8.11 7.62
CA ALA A 263 9.86 -8.33 7.42
C ALA A 263 9.24 -7.22 6.56
N LYS A 264 8.45 -7.59 5.55
CA LYS A 264 7.90 -6.60 4.60
C LYS A 264 7.02 -5.55 5.26
N GLY A 265 6.34 -5.87 6.37
CA GLY A 265 5.55 -4.92 7.15
C GLY A 265 6.40 -3.75 7.63
N ILE A 266 7.56 -4.06 8.22
CA ILE A 266 8.54 -3.08 8.71
C ILE A 266 9.17 -2.29 7.55
N ARG A 267 9.53 -2.97 6.44
CA ARG A 267 10.10 -2.28 5.28
C ARG A 267 9.19 -1.20 4.70
N ARG A 268 7.87 -1.40 4.78
CA ARG A 268 6.85 -0.48 4.23
C ARG A 268 6.59 0.75 5.11
N GLN A 269 7.18 0.82 6.29
CA GLN A 269 7.04 1.93 7.23
C GLN A 269 8.28 2.84 7.12
N PRO A 270 8.17 4.04 6.51
CA PRO A 270 9.30 4.95 6.39
C PRO A 270 9.92 5.32 7.74
N SER A 271 9.10 5.38 8.80
CA SER A 271 9.49 5.67 10.18
C SER A 271 10.42 4.62 10.81
N LYS A 272 10.44 3.39 10.30
CA LYS A 272 11.35 2.34 10.78
C LYS A 272 12.73 2.39 10.13
N HIS A 273 12.94 3.28 9.16
CA HIS A 273 14.22 3.46 8.46
C HIS A 273 14.84 2.16 7.90
N ALA A 274 14.00 1.18 7.55
CA ALA A 274 14.41 -0.10 6.99
C ALA A 274 14.77 -0.03 5.48
N SER A 275 15.04 1.16 4.94
CA SER A 275 15.45 1.42 3.57
C SER A 275 16.44 2.57 3.55
N ILE A 276 17.57 2.40 2.86
CA ILE A 276 18.65 3.38 2.77
C ILE A 276 18.72 3.90 1.34
N LEU A 277 18.79 5.22 1.17
CA LEU A 277 19.16 5.83 -0.11
C LEU A 277 20.67 5.68 -0.32
N ILE A 278 21.09 4.94 -1.34
CA ILE A 278 22.50 4.65 -1.64
C ILE A 278 23.06 5.46 -2.81
N GLY A 279 22.23 6.20 -3.54
CA GLY A 279 22.72 7.09 -4.59
C GLY A 279 21.71 8.04 -5.20
N TYR A 280 22.21 9.10 -5.81
CA TYR A 280 21.51 9.89 -6.82
C TYR A 280 22.25 9.73 -8.15
N LEU A 281 21.61 9.09 -9.11
CA LEU A 281 22.13 8.92 -10.45
C LEU A 281 22.13 10.26 -11.20
N PRO A 282 23.08 10.45 -12.14
CA PRO A 282 23.09 11.58 -13.05
C PRO A 282 21.75 11.82 -13.75
N VAL A 283 21.33 13.08 -13.82
CA VAL A 283 20.15 13.51 -14.59
C VAL A 283 20.54 14.62 -15.56
N SER A 284 20.75 14.27 -16.83
CA SER A 284 20.91 15.23 -17.92
C SER A 284 19.91 14.98 -19.04
N LYS A 285 19.72 16.01 -19.87
CA LYS A 285 18.93 15.94 -21.11
C LYS A 285 19.73 15.32 -22.26
N LEU A 286 21.06 15.20 -22.14
CA LEU A 286 21.96 14.59 -23.12
C LEU A 286 21.75 15.14 -24.55
N GLU A 287 21.38 16.42 -24.67
CA GLU A 287 21.01 17.07 -25.95
C GLU A 287 22.21 17.23 -26.90
N SER A 288 23.42 17.18 -26.34
CA SER A 288 24.73 17.24 -27.00
C SER A 288 25.13 15.94 -27.73
N PHE A 289 24.46 14.81 -27.46
CA PHE A 289 24.83 13.50 -28.00
C PHE A 289 24.00 13.11 -29.22
N ASP A 290 24.63 12.46 -30.20
CA ASP A 290 23.96 11.96 -31.42
C ASP A 290 22.89 10.89 -31.13
N ASN A 291 23.10 10.07 -30.10
CA ASN A 291 22.14 9.04 -29.67
C ASN A 291 21.87 9.13 -28.15
N PRO A 292 21.03 10.09 -27.71
CA PRO A 292 20.76 10.33 -26.30
C PRO A 292 20.20 9.09 -25.57
N SER A 293 19.45 8.25 -26.27
CA SER A 293 18.89 7.02 -25.68
C SER A 293 19.98 6.01 -25.32
N THR A 294 20.92 5.73 -26.23
CA THR A 294 22.00 4.77 -25.93
C THR A 294 22.96 5.33 -24.87
N THR A 295 23.28 6.62 -24.93
CA THR A 295 24.11 7.28 -23.91
C THR A 295 23.46 7.23 -22.54
N ALA A 296 22.15 7.45 -22.42
CA ALA A 296 21.42 7.29 -21.16
C ALA A 296 21.55 5.85 -20.60
N TYR A 297 21.48 4.83 -21.46
CA TYR A 297 21.70 3.44 -21.06
C TYR A 297 23.13 3.22 -20.54
N ARG A 298 24.13 3.70 -21.26
CA ARG A 298 25.54 3.58 -20.86
C ARG A 298 25.82 4.29 -19.54
N LEU A 299 25.36 5.53 -19.39
CA LEU A 299 25.54 6.33 -18.17
C LEU A 299 24.88 5.67 -16.95
N PHE A 300 23.66 5.14 -17.12
CA PHE A 300 22.96 4.39 -16.07
C PHE A 300 23.75 3.14 -15.64
N HIS A 301 24.13 2.28 -16.60
CA HIS A 301 24.84 1.05 -16.28
C HIS A 301 26.23 1.31 -15.71
N PHE A 302 26.94 2.33 -16.20
CA PHE A 302 28.22 2.74 -15.65
C PHE A 302 28.08 3.20 -14.19
N SER A 303 27.12 4.10 -13.93
CA SER A 303 26.85 4.62 -12.58
C SER A 303 26.46 3.51 -11.61
N MET A 304 25.53 2.63 -12.00
CA MET A 304 25.10 1.50 -11.18
C MET A 304 26.24 0.49 -10.94
N ARG A 305 27.11 0.25 -11.93
CA ARG A 305 28.29 -0.62 -11.76
C ARG A 305 29.27 -0.03 -10.75
N HIS A 306 29.43 1.29 -10.75
CA HIS A 306 30.29 1.98 -9.80
C HIS A 306 29.73 1.91 -8.38
N ILE A 307 28.41 2.16 -8.20
CA ILE A 307 27.73 2.02 -6.90
C ILE A 307 27.87 0.60 -6.36
N LEU A 308 27.62 -0.42 -7.17
CA LEU A 308 27.50 -1.82 -6.72
C LEU A 308 28.83 -2.58 -6.71
N ARG A 309 29.97 -1.92 -6.95
CA ARG A 309 31.27 -2.57 -7.06
C ARG A 309 31.66 -3.33 -5.78
N SER A 310 31.55 -2.68 -4.61
CA SER A 310 31.85 -3.32 -3.31
C SER A 310 30.93 -4.50 -3.03
N MET A 311 29.65 -4.38 -3.42
CA MET A 311 28.66 -5.46 -3.28
C MET A 311 29.00 -6.68 -4.13
N ALA A 312 29.56 -6.50 -5.33
CA ALA A 312 30.00 -7.62 -6.16
C ALA A 312 31.12 -8.44 -5.48
N ASP A 313 32.07 -7.77 -4.84
CA ASP A 313 33.16 -8.44 -4.12
C ASP A 313 32.68 -9.09 -2.82
N ALA A 314 31.83 -8.38 -2.06
CA ALA A 314 31.20 -8.89 -0.85
C ALA A 314 30.28 -10.09 -1.14
N GLY A 315 29.56 -10.09 -2.26
CA GLY A 315 28.70 -11.20 -2.66
C GLY A 315 29.47 -12.46 -3.08
N ARG A 316 30.73 -12.35 -3.50
CA ARG A 316 31.59 -13.51 -3.84
C ARG A 316 32.25 -14.09 -2.60
N ASN A 317 32.76 -13.20 -1.74
CA ASN A 317 33.65 -13.59 -0.64
C ASN A 317 32.94 -13.65 0.71
N GLY A 318 31.78 -13.01 0.85
CA GLY A 318 31.13 -12.76 2.13
C GLY A 318 31.91 -11.77 3.00
N VAL A 319 31.21 -11.12 3.93
CA VAL A 319 31.78 -10.16 4.88
C VAL A 319 31.30 -10.54 6.28
N TYR A 320 32.21 -10.56 7.25
CA TYR A 320 31.82 -10.79 8.65
C TYR A 320 31.17 -9.53 9.20
N MET A 321 29.89 -9.62 9.55
CA MET A 321 29.10 -8.51 10.08
C MET A 321 28.51 -8.89 11.43
N THR A 322 28.50 -7.95 12.38
CA THR A 322 27.72 -8.06 13.61
C THR A 322 26.25 -7.83 13.26
N CYS A 323 25.42 -8.84 13.46
CA CYS A 323 23.98 -8.77 13.23
C CYS A 323 23.25 -8.14 14.42
N ALA A 324 21.99 -7.74 14.21
CA ALA A 324 21.13 -7.09 15.22
C ALA A 324 20.93 -7.91 16.51
N ASP A 325 21.17 -9.23 16.46
CA ASP A 325 21.12 -10.14 17.60
C ASP A 325 22.47 -10.29 18.34
N GLY A 326 23.51 -9.55 17.94
CA GLY A 326 24.84 -9.54 18.56
C GLY A 326 25.79 -10.64 18.06
N TYR A 327 25.34 -11.52 17.18
CA TYR A 327 26.21 -12.56 16.60
C TYR A 327 26.92 -12.06 15.35
N ILE A 328 28.18 -12.49 15.18
CA ILE A 328 28.94 -12.26 13.97
C ILE A 328 28.61 -13.36 12.97
N ARG A 329 28.13 -12.99 11.79
CA ARG A 329 27.86 -13.92 10.68
C ARG A 329 28.65 -13.55 9.43
N ARG A 330 28.99 -14.54 8.61
CA ARG A 330 29.54 -14.30 7.27
C ARG A 330 28.38 -14.01 6.31
N VAL A 331 28.15 -12.74 6.04
CA VAL A 331 27.03 -12.23 5.25
C VAL A 331 27.43 -12.07 3.79
N PHE A 332 26.57 -12.54 2.87
CA PHE A 332 26.73 -12.45 1.42
C PHE A 332 25.62 -11.53 0.87
N PRO A 333 25.92 -10.24 0.59
CA PRO A 333 25.00 -9.35 -0.10
C PRO A 333 24.77 -9.80 -1.54
N ILE A 334 23.55 -10.19 -1.87
CA ILE A 334 23.18 -10.72 -3.19
C ILE A 334 21.94 -9.99 -3.68
N LEU A 335 21.96 -9.52 -4.93
CA LEU A 335 20.80 -8.87 -5.55
C LEU A 335 19.67 -9.89 -5.73
N ALA A 336 18.59 -9.71 -4.97
CA ALA A 336 17.42 -10.57 -4.96
C ALA A 336 16.29 -10.02 -5.83
N ALA A 337 16.04 -8.71 -5.74
CA ALA A 337 14.95 -8.07 -6.43
C ALA A 337 15.31 -6.67 -6.92
N TYR A 338 14.70 -6.27 -8.03
CA TYR A 338 14.83 -4.94 -8.62
C TYR A 338 13.43 -4.37 -8.91
N ILE A 339 13.04 -3.33 -8.15
CA ILE A 339 11.75 -2.66 -8.26
C ILE A 339 11.89 -1.45 -9.18
N ALA A 340 11.17 -1.48 -10.29
CA ALA A 340 11.24 -0.47 -11.34
C ALA A 340 9.96 -0.50 -12.20
N ASP A 341 9.64 0.61 -12.85
CA ASP A 341 8.56 0.66 -13.84
C ASP A 341 8.99 0.01 -15.18
N HIS A 342 8.07 -0.23 -16.12
CA HIS A 342 8.42 -0.99 -17.34
C HIS A 342 9.55 -0.37 -18.19
N PRO A 343 9.55 0.96 -18.48
CA PRO A 343 10.69 1.64 -19.09
C PRO A 343 12.02 1.36 -18.39
N GLU A 344 12.05 1.49 -17.06
CA GLU A 344 13.24 1.30 -16.24
C GLU A 344 13.67 -0.17 -16.16
N GLN A 345 12.72 -1.12 -16.10
CA GLN A 345 13.01 -2.56 -16.19
C GLN A 345 13.69 -2.92 -17.52
N CYS A 346 13.26 -2.27 -18.62
CA CYS A 346 13.89 -2.44 -19.93
C CYS A 346 15.30 -1.84 -19.97
N LEU A 347 15.51 -0.68 -19.33
CA LEU A 347 16.82 -0.07 -19.11
C LEU A 347 17.76 -1.05 -18.41
N VAL A 348 17.37 -1.56 -17.24
CA VAL A 348 18.12 -2.54 -16.44
C VAL A 348 18.43 -3.83 -17.24
N ALA A 349 17.49 -4.30 -18.05
CA ALA A 349 17.63 -5.50 -18.88
C ALA A 349 18.39 -5.25 -20.20
N CYS A 350 18.93 -4.04 -20.43
CA CYS A 350 19.63 -3.64 -21.64
C CYS A 350 18.80 -3.80 -22.93
N CYS A 351 17.47 -3.70 -22.84
CA CYS A 351 16.57 -3.95 -23.97
C CYS A 351 15.60 -2.78 -24.22
N LYS A 352 15.13 -2.64 -25.46
CA LYS A 352 14.16 -1.60 -25.84
C LYS A 352 12.83 -1.80 -25.12
N GLN A 353 12.14 -0.70 -24.82
CA GLN A 353 10.85 -0.69 -24.11
C GLN A 353 9.72 -1.50 -24.79
N ASN A 354 9.86 -1.79 -26.09
CA ASN A 354 8.92 -2.64 -26.84
C ASN A 354 9.23 -4.15 -26.74
N ARG A 355 10.08 -4.57 -25.81
CA ARG A 355 10.41 -5.96 -25.49
C ARG A 355 10.01 -6.30 -24.06
N CYS A 356 9.99 -7.59 -23.73
CA CYS A 356 9.90 -8.03 -22.34
C CYS A 356 11.30 -8.06 -21.74
N PRO A 357 11.51 -7.48 -20.54
CA PRO A 357 12.79 -7.52 -19.87
C PRO A 357 13.10 -8.88 -19.23
N ARG A 358 12.13 -9.80 -19.13
CA ARG A 358 12.29 -11.10 -18.44
C ARG A 358 12.34 -12.30 -19.39
N CYS A 359 11.69 -12.21 -20.55
CA CYS A 359 11.60 -13.31 -21.51
C CYS A 359 11.83 -12.86 -22.95
N LEU A 360 12.00 -13.83 -23.83
CA LEU A 360 12.30 -13.66 -25.25
C LEU A 360 11.05 -13.58 -26.15
N VAL A 361 9.88 -13.23 -25.58
CA VAL A 361 8.64 -13.09 -26.35
C VAL A 361 8.81 -12.09 -27.50
N GLY A 362 8.31 -12.44 -28.68
CA GLY A 362 8.27 -11.53 -29.81
C GLY A 362 7.41 -10.29 -29.53
N ARG A 363 7.74 -9.16 -30.16
CA ARG A 363 6.99 -7.90 -30.03
C ARG A 363 5.48 -8.09 -30.25
N ASP A 364 5.13 -8.94 -31.21
CA ASP A 364 3.77 -9.12 -31.70
C ASP A 364 3.07 -10.37 -31.16
N GLU A 365 3.72 -11.10 -30.25
CA GLU A 365 3.17 -12.28 -29.55
C GLU A 365 2.80 -11.99 -28.08
N ARG A 366 3.01 -10.75 -27.61
CA ARG A 366 2.80 -10.34 -26.21
C ARG A 366 1.36 -10.45 -25.74
N GLY A 367 0.39 -10.45 -26.66
CA GLY A 367 -1.02 -10.57 -26.33
C GLY A 367 -1.42 -11.96 -25.85
N ASP A 368 -0.65 -13.00 -26.14
CA ASP A 368 -1.11 -14.38 -26.00
C ASP A 368 -0.75 -15.01 -24.66
N LEU A 369 -1.55 -16.00 -24.25
CA LEU A 369 -1.30 -16.81 -23.06
C LEU A 369 -0.27 -17.90 -23.37
N LYS A 370 0.90 -17.50 -23.86
CA LYS A 370 1.98 -18.39 -24.28
C LYS A 370 3.22 -18.11 -23.43
N LYS A 371 3.78 -19.17 -22.84
CA LYS A 371 5.08 -19.07 -22.17
C LYS A 371 6.18 -18.93 -23.21
N SER A 372 7.07 -17.97 -23.01
CA SER A 372 8.27 -17.76 -23.82
C SER A 372 9.50 -18.16 -23.01
N ALA A 373 10.59 -18.50 -23.69
CA ALA A 373 11.87 -18.77 -23.05
C ALA A 373 12.33 -17.55 -22.24
N LYS A 374 12.91 -17.78 -21.07
CA LYS A 374 13.47 -16.72 -20.22
C LYS A 374 14.73 -16.14 -20.88
N ARG A 375 14.99 -14.86 -20.64
CA ARG A 375 16.31 -14.30 -20.92
C ARG A 375 17.32 -14.93 -19.98
N GLN A 376 18.58 -15.01 -20.40
CA GLN A 376 19.67 -15.63 -19.63
C GLN A 376 20.87 -14.68 -19.64
N PRO A 377 21.47 -14.34 -18.48
CA PRO A 377 22.57 -13.38 -18.40
C PRO A 377 23.71 -13.70 -19.37
N ASN A 378 24.18 -14.95 -19.38
CA ASN A 378 25.30 -15.38 -20.21
C ASN A 378 25.01 -15.20 -21.71
N HIS A 379 23.85 -15.63 -22.20
CA HIS A 379 23.48 -15.47 -23.62
C HIS A 379 23.36 -13.99 -24.02
N THR A 380 22.87 -13.13 -23.12
CA THR A 380 22.79 -11.69 -23.37
C THR A 380 24.20 -11.08 -23.41
N LEU A 381 25.09 -11.43 -22.49
CA LEU A 381 26.49 -10.98 -22.50
C LEU A 381 27.24 -11.45 -23.74
N GLU A 382 27.06 -12.72 -24.16
CA GLU A 382 27.64 -13.25 -25.40
C GLU A 382 27.14 -12.47 -26.63
N THR A 383 25.85 -12.15 -26.69
CA THR A 383 25.27 -11.36 -27.79
C THR A 383 25.81 -9.93 -27.80
N LEU A 384 25.96 -9.31 -26.62
CA LEU A 384 26.53 -7.96 -26.49
C LEU A 384 28.01 -7.93 -26.86
N GLY A 385 28.80 -8.93 -26.44
CA GLY A 385 30.21 -9.07 -26.81
C GLY A 385 30.39 -9.27 -28.32
N ALA A 386 29.62 -10.18 -28.93
CA ALA A 386 29.65 -10.36 -30.39
C ALA A 386 29.22 -9.09 -31.15
N GLN A 387 28.28 -8.30 -30.61
CA GLN A 387 27.94 -6.99 -31.18
C GLN A 387 29.11 -6.00 -31.06
N GLN A 388 29.81 -5.98 -29.91
CA GLN A 388 30.99 -5.14 -29.68
C GLN A 388 32.14 -5.48 -30.64
N ASP A 389 32.32 -6.77 -30.91
CA ASP A 389 33.34 -7.30 -31.83
C ASP A 389 32.99 -7.11 -33.31
N GLY A 390 31.85 -6.47 -33.62
CA GLY A 390 31.42 -6.20 -35.00
C GLY A 390 30.87 -7.42 -35.75
N LEU A 391 30.42 -8.47 -35.05
CA LEU A 391 29.83 -9.67 -35.65
C LEU A 391 28.33 -9.54 -35.94
N TYR A 392 27.67 -8.52 -35.38
CA TYR A 392 26.25 -8.17 -35.60
C TYR A 392 25.28 -9.36 -35.51
N PRO A 393 25.24 -10.08 -34.38
CA PRO A 393 24.43 -11.28 -34.26
C PRO A 393 22.92 -10.96 -34.43
N PRO A 394 22.14 -11.77 -35.18
CA PRO A 394 20.70 -11.55 -35.35
C PRO A 394 19.91 -11.51 -34.03
N SER A 395 20.43 -12.16 -32.98
CA SER A 395 19.88 -12.11 -31.62
C SER A 395 19.83 -10.68 -31.07
N PHE A 396 20.79 -9.81 -31.41
CA PHE A 396 20.83 -8.42 -30.94
C PHE A 396 19.57 -7.64 -31.34
N LEU A 397 19.19 -7.72 -32.61
CA LEU A 397 18.00 -7.04 -33.15
C LEU A 397 16.69 -7.70 -32.70
N THR A 398 16.63 -9.03 -32.71
CA THR A 398 15.42 -9.77 -32.33
C THR A 398 15.08 -9.58 -30.85
N GLN A 399 16.09 -9.66 -29.97
CA GLN A 399 15.95 -9.38 -28.53
C GLN A 399 15.81 -7.88 -28.22
N GLY A 400 16.08 -7.02 -29.20
CA GLY A 400 15.99 -5.57 -29.09
C GLY A 400 16.98 -5.01 -28.07
N LEU A 401 18.22 -5.49 -28.06
CA LEU A 401 19.24 -5.03 -27.12
C LEU A 401 19.72 -3.60 -27.45
N GLN A 402 20.35 -2.96 -26.47
CA GLN A 402 21.06 -1.69 -26.60
C GLN A 402 22.57 -1.91 -26.46
N GLU A 403 23.38 -1.00 -26.99
CA GLU A 403 24.85 -1.08 -26.98
C GLU A 403 25.43 -0.72 -25.61
N VAL A 404 25.15 -1.59 -24.65
CA VAL A 404 25.68 -1.58 -23.28
C VAL A 404 26.54 -2.83 -23.14
N TYR A 405 27.83 -2.70 -23.39
CA TYR A 405 28.75 -3.85 -23.40
C TYR A 405 29.23 -4.28 -22.01
N ALA A 406 29.03 -3.41 -21.02
CA ALA A 406 29.37 -3.63 -19.63
C ALA A 406 28.17 -3.39 -18.70
N PRO A 407 27.08 -4.18 -18.78
CA PRO A 407 25.94 -4.01 -17.89
C PRO A 407 26.35 -4.15 -16.42
N PHE A 408 25.86 -3.29 -15.52
CA PHE A 408 26.23 -3.32 -14.09
C PHE A 408 26.08 -4.69 -13.42
N TRP A 409 25.13 -5.51 -13.88
CA TRP A 409 24.83 -6.81 -13.31
C TRP A 409 25.77 -7.92 -13.81
N SER A 410 26.67 -7.65 -14.76
CA SER A 410 27.61 -8.66 -15.30
C SER A 410 28.53 -9.24 -14.23
N ASP A 411 28.88 -8.42 -13.23
CA ASP A 411 29.84 -8.79 -12.20
C ASP A 411 29.16 -9.31 -10.92
N LEU A 412 27.85 -9.15 -10.79
CA LEU A 412 27.12 -9.49 -9.57
C LEU A 412 27.04 -11.03 -9.42
N PRO A 413 27.58 -11.60 -8.33
CA PRO A 413 27.58 -13.04 -8.13
C PRO A 413 26.18 -13.54 -7.77
N TYR A 414 25.89 -14.79 -8.14
CA TYR A 414 24.65 -15.51 -7.81
C TYR A 414 23.35 -14.80 -8.26
N SER A 415 23.45 -13.78 -9.11
CA SER A 415 22.36 -12.89 -9.48
C SER A 415 21.97 -13.11 -10.95
N ASP A 416 20.70 -13.41 -11.21
CA ASP A 416 20.11 -13.36 -12.56
C ASP A 416 19.20 -12.14 -12.65
N ILE A 417 19.67 -11.08 -13.31
CA ILE A 417 18.95 -9.81 -13.39
C ILE A 417 17.53 -9.96 -13.96
N PHE A 418 17.31 -10.89 -14.90
CA PHE A 418 16.01 -11.09 -15.54
C PHE A 418 15.01 -11.75 -14.60
N SER A 419 15.50 -12.52 -13.62
CA SER A 419 14.70 -13.07 -12.52
C SER A 419 14.48 -12.08 -11.38
N CYS A 420 15.43 -11.15 -11.15
CA CYS A 420 15.35 -10.12 -10.11
C CYS A 420 14.27 -9.08 -10.39
N ILE A 421 13.93 -8.82 -11.66
CA ILE A 421 12.93 -7.82 -12.01
C ILE A 421 11.56 -8.18 -11.40
N SER A 422 11.11 -7.37 -10.45
CA SER A 422 9.88 -7.61 -9.72
C SER A 422 8.64 -7.26 -10.54
N SER A 423 7.53 -7.90 -10.19
CA SER A 423 6.22 -7.55 -10.71
C SER A 423 5.65 -6.38 -9.91
N ASP A 424 5.23 -5.33 -10.61
CA ASP A 424 4.81 -4.08 -9.97
C ASP A 424 3.29 -3.87 -10.03
N ILE A 425 2.63 -3.85 -8.87
CA ILE A 425 1.17 -3.76 -8.76
C ILE A 425 0.67 -2.38 -9.23
N LEU A 426 1.35 -1.30 -8.84
CA LEU A 426 0.86 0.05 -9.11
C LEU A 426 0.90 0.43 -10.60
N HIS A 427 2.09 0.49 -11.19
CA HIS A 427 2.32 0.95 -12.55
C HIS A 427 1.89 -0.08 -13.60
N GLN A 428 2.00 -1.39 -13.30
CA GLN A 428 1.58 -2.43 -14.24
C GLN A 428 0.09 -2.76 -14.12
N LEU A 429 -0.42 -3.12 -12.93
CA LEU A 429 -1.81 -3.55 -12.77
C LEU A 429 -2.78 -2.39 -12.67
N HIS A 430 -2.65 -1.52 -11.66
CA HIS A 430 -3.63 -0.48 -11.39
C HIS A 430 -3.65 0.60 -12.47
N GLN A 431 -2.48 1.14 -12.82
CA GLN A 431 -2.36 2.18 -13.84
C GLN A 431 -2.40 1.58 -15.25
N GLY A 432 -1.54 0.60 -15.53
CA GLY A 432 -1.40 0.03 -16.87
C GLY A 432 -2.58 -0.80 -17.36
N VAL A 433 -2.81 -1.94 -16.73
CA VAL A 433 -3.79 -2.93 -17.21
C VAL A 433 -5.21 -2.47 -16.92
N PHE A 434 -5.46 -1.94 -15.72
CA PHE A 434 -6.78 -1.48 -15.33
C PHE A 434 -7.12 -0.11 -15.93
N LYS A 435 -6.44 0.96 -15.52
CA LYS A 435 -6.82 2.33 -15.90
C LYS A 435 -6.55 2.64 -17.37
N ASP A 436 -5.36 2.34 -17.90
CA ASP A 436 -5.01 2.72 -19.27
C ASP A 436 -5.69 1.88 -20.35
N HIS A 437 -6.20 0.71 -19.97
CA HIS A 437 -6.77 -0.28 -20.90
C HIS A 437 -8.19 -0.72 -20.51
N LEU A 438 -8.34 -1.58 -19.50
CA LEU A 438 -9.63 -2.21 -19.18
C LEU A 438 -10.75 -1.18 -18.91
N LEU A 439 -10.45 -0.15 -18.11
CA LEU A 439 -11.39 0.91 -17.79
C LEU A 439 -11.84 1.65 -19.06
N LYS A 440 -10.92 1.97 -19.97
CA LYS A 440 -11.24 2.66 -21.23
C LYS A 440 -12.07 1.79 -22.16
N TRP A 441 -11.70 0.51 -22.32
CA TRP A 441 -12.46 -0.44 -23.16
C TRP A 441 -13.88 -0.58 -22.64
N CYS A 442 -14.05 -0.81 -21.35
CA CYS A 442 -15.38 -0.94 -20.75
C CYS A 442 -16.18 0.36 -20.81
N THR A 443 -15.55 1.52 -20.59
CA THR A 443 -16.21 2.83 -20.71
C THR A 443 -16.76 3.07 -22.12
N LYS A 444 -16.01 2.67 -23.16
CA LYS A 444 -16.46 2.76 -24.55
C LYS A 444 -17.67 1.86 -24.84
N LEU A 445 -17.72 0.70 -24.19
CA LEU A 445 -18.78 -0.28 -24.42
C LEU A 445 -20.09 0.06 -23.69
N VAL A 446 -20.05 0.68 -22.51
CA VAL A 446 -21.26 1.05 -21.77
C VAL A 446 -22.18 1.90 -22.65
N ARG A 447 -23.44 1.46 -22.86
CA ARG A 447 -24.43 2.22 -23.64
C ARG A 447 -24.62 3.62 -23.05
N GLY A 448 -24.50 4.64 -23.89
CA GLY A 448 -24.46 6.05 -23.48
C GLY A 448 -23.08 6.56 -23.05
N GLY A 449 -22.03 5.76 -23.25
CA GLY A 449 -20.63 6.13 -23.07
C GLY A 449 -20.24 6.48 -21.62
N GLY A 450 -19.21 7.33 -21.51
CA GLY A 450 -18.65 7.79 -20.23
C GLY A 450 -19.68 8.44 -19.32
N ASP A 451 -20.60 9.25 -19.86
CA ASP A 451 -21.64 9.93 -19.09
C ASP A 451 -22.56 8.94 -18.35
N ASN A 452 -22.98 7.86 -19.01
CA ASN A 452 -23.81 6.86 -18.34
C ASN A 452 -22.98 6.07 -17.33
N PHE A 453 -21.72 5.80 -17.61
CA PHE A 453 -20.84 5.10 -16.69
C PHE A 453 -20.58 5.92 -15.42
N ASP A 454 -20.32 7.23 -15.56
CA ASP A 454 -20.21 8.16 -14.44
C ASP A 454 -21.46 8.19 -13.57
N ARG A 455 -22.65 8.17 -14.18
CA ARG A 455 -23.91 8.11 -13.41
C ARG A 455 -24.04 6.82 -12.60
N ARG A 456 -23.48 5.68 -13.07
CA ARG A 456 -23.44 4.44 -12.29
C ARG A 456 -22.56 4.59 -11.06
N PHE A 457 -21.37 5.19 -11.19
CA PHE A 457 -20.50 5.50 -10.05
C PHE A 457 -21.15 6.48 -9.07
N GLN A 458 -21.86 7.51 -9.56
CA GLN A 458 -22.60 8.47 -8.73
C GLN A 458 -23.79 7.83 -7.98
N ALA A 459 -24.36 6.76 -8.54
CA ALA A 459 -25.46 6.03 -7.96
C ALA A 459 -25.02 4.91 -7.01
N MET A 460 -23.71 4.64 -6.86
CA MET A 460 -23.23 3.63 -5.93
C MET A 460 -23.62 3.96 -4.49
N PRO A 461 -24.16 2.99 -3.72
CA PRO A 461 -24.43 3.18 -2.30
C PRO A 461 -23.16 3.56 -1.53
N ILE A 462 -23.34 4.39 -0.50
CA ILE A 462 -22.26 4.84 0.38
C ILE A 462 -21.83 3.67 1.26
N TYR A 463 -20.52 3.53 1.49
CA TYR A 463 -19.95 2.52 2.38
C TYR A 463 -18.78 3.12 3.17
N SER A 464 -18.61 2.69 4.41
CA SER A 464 -17.51 3.17 5.25
C SER A 464 -16.16 2.76 4.67
N GLY A 465 -15.22 3.70 4.50
CA GLY A 465 -13.93 3.40 3.87
C GLY A 465 -13.97 3.22 2.35
N LEU A 466 -15.11 3.49 1.69
CA LEU A 466 -15.20 3.56 0.23
C LEU A 466 -15.42 5.02 -0.22
N ARG A 467 -14.57 5.50 -1.13
CA ARG A 467 -14.76 6.82 -1.75
C ARG A 467 -16.02 6.83 -2.61
N HIS A 468 -16.90 7.80 -2.37
CA HIS A 468 -18.07 8.03 -3.19
C HIS A 468 -17.77 9.03 -4.31
N PHE A 469 -17.97 8.63 -5.57
CA PHE A 469 -17.65 9.42 -6.75
C PHE A 469 -18.83 10.31 -7.16
N THR A 470 -19.07 11.39 -6.41
CA THR A 470 -20.23 12.28 -6.60
C THR A 470 -20.30 12.97 -7.96
N LYS A 471 -19.17 13.09 -8.65
CA LYS A 471 -19.07 13.64 -10.01
C LYS A 471 -18.80 12.56 -11.06
N GLY A 472 -18.81 11.28 -10.71
CA GLY A 472 -18.28 10.22 -11.57
C GLY A 472 -16.74 10.19 -11.56
N ILE A 473 -16.17 9.44 -12.50
CA ILE A 473 -14.75 9.18 -12.63
C ILE A 473 -14.10 9.89 -13.83
N SER A 474 -14.86 10.33 -14.84
CA SER A 474 -14.29 10.97 -16.03
C SER A 474 -13.62 12.31 -15.75
N HIS A 475 -13.95 12.98 -14.65
CA HIS A 475 -13.35 14.27 -14.26
C HIS A 475 -12.04 14.14 -13.46
N ILE A 476 -11.58 12.91 -13.18
CA ILE A 476 -10.33 12.69 -12.46
C ILE A 476 -9.17 12.86 -13.45
N SER A 477 -8.53 14.03 -13.43
CA SER A 477 -7.38 14.34 -14.28
C SER A 477 -6.07 13.77 -13.73
N GLN A 478 -5.87 13.84 -12.42
CA GLN A 478 -4.73 13.27 -11.71
C GLN A 478 -5.22 12.11 -10.84
N TRP A 479 -4.94 10.89 -11.30
CA TRP A 479 -5.29 9.69 -10.55
C TRP A 479 -4.24 9.39 -9.49
N THR A 480 -4.68 9.20 -8.25
CA THR A 480 -3.87 8.68 -7.15
C THR A 480 -4.00 7.16 -7.05
N ALA A 481 -3.02 6.48 -6.43
CA ALA A 481 -3.08 5.04 -6.16
C ALA A 481 -4.37 4.66 -5.40
N GLY A 482 -4.76 5.46 -4.41
CA GLY A 482 -6.01 5.27 -3.65
C GLY A 482 -7.27 5.35 -4.54
N GLU A 483 -7.33 6.31 -5.46
CA GLU A 483 -8.47 6.42 -6.40
C GLU A 483 -8.59 5.20 -7.31
N HIS A 484 -7.48 4.65 -7.82
CA HIS A 484 -7.49 3.41 -8.58
C HIS A 484 -8.13 2.26 -7.80
N LYS A 485 -7.69 2.05 -6.55
CA LYS A 485 -8.20 1.00 -5.67
C LYS A 485 -9.70 1.18 -5.41
N HIS A 486 -10.16 2.40 -5.09
CA HIS A 486 -11.59 2.64 -4.84
C HIS A 486 -12.48 2.42 -6.07
N VAL A 487 -12.02 2.80 -7.27
CA VAL A 487 -12.78 2.52 -8.51
C VAL A 487 -12.84 1.02 -8.77
N GLN A 488 -11.72 0.30 -8.62
CA GLN A 488 -11.65 -1.14 -8.77
C GLN A 488 -12.63 -1.88 -7.87
N ARG A 489 -12.76 -1.47 -6.59
CA ARG A 489 -13.70 -2.07 -5.62
C ARG A 489 -15.16 -2.09 -6.07
N VAL A 490 -15.59 -1.18 -6.95
CA VAL A 490 -16.98 -1.11 -7.44
C VAL A 490 -17.10 -1.29 -8.96
N PHE A 491 -16.00 -1.56 -9.65
CA PHE A 491 -15.93 -1.56 -11.11
C PHE A 491 -16.84 -2.60 -11.76
N VAL A 492 -16.73 -3.87 -11.34
CA VAL A 492 -17.56 -4.96 -11.89
C VAL A 492 -19.04 -4.72 -11.59
N ALA A 493 -19.36 -4.18 -10.41
CA ALA A 493 -20.73 -3.83 -10.06
C ALA A 493 -21.28 -2.69 -10.94
N ALA A 494 -20.45 -1.69 -11.28
CA ALA A 494 -20.83 -0.64 -12.22
C ALA A 494 -21.04 -1.19 -13.64
N LEU A 495 -20.29 -2.21 -14.05
CA LEU A 495 -20.44 -2.84 -15.36
C LEU A 495 -21.63 -3.79 -15.46
N ALA A 496 -22.18 -4.23 -14.34
CA ALA A 496 -23.27 -5.21 -14.30
C ALA A 496 -24.47 -4.78 -15.18
N GLY A 497 -24.85 -5.66 -16.11
CA GLY A 497 -25.95 -5.45 -17.05
C GLY A 497 -25.68 -4.37 -18.11
N SER A 498 -24.45 -3.87 -18.26
CA SER A 498 -24.13 -2.83 -19.26
C SER A 498 -24.07 -3.35 -20.71
N GLN A 499 -23.84 -4.65 -20.91
CA GLN A 499 -23.63 -5.30 -22.20
C GLN A 499 -24.58 -6.49 -22.39
N ASP A 500 -24.90 -6.81 -23.65
CA ASP A 500 -25.53 -8.08 -24.03
C ASP A 500 -24.51 -9.23 -24.07
N ASP A 501 -23.27 -8.94 -24.48
CA ASP A 501 -22.19 -9.92 -24.51
C ASP A 501 -21.53 -10.05 -23.14
N GLY A 502 -21.95 -11.08 -22.39
CA GLY A 502 -21.42 -11.41 -21.06
C GLY A 502 -19.91 -11.69 -21.04
N ARG A 503 -19.24 -11.91 -22.18
CA ARG A 503 -17.77 -12.07 -22.25
C ARG A 503 -17.04 -10.82 -21.78
N VAL A 504 -17.59 -9.63 -22.02
CA VAL A 504 -17.00 -8.34 -21.59
C VAL A 504 -16.90 -8.26 -20.08
N VAL A 505 -18.02 -8.51 -19.39
CA VAL A 505 -18.09 -8.49 -17.92
C VAL A 505 -17.25 -9.62 -17.34
N THR A 506 -17.28 -10.80 -17.96
CA THR A 506 -16.47 -11.95 -17.54
C THR A 506 -14.97 -11.67 -17.65
N ALA A 507 -14.51 -11.04 -18.74
CA ALA A 507 -13.11 -10.67 -18.92
C ALA A 507 -12.69 -9.57 -17.91
N ALA A 508 -13.53 -8.57 -17.70
CA ALA A 508 -13.30 -7.51 -16.72
C ALA A 508 -13.21 -8.06 -15.28
N ARG A 509 -14.15 -8.95 -14.92
CA ARG A 509 -14.15 -9.67 -13.65
C ARG A 509 -12.89 -10.49 -13.47
N ALA A 510 -12.47 -11.23 -14.49
CA ALA A 510 -11.30 -12.09 -14.42
C ALA A 510 -10.00 -11.29 -14.21
N LEU A 511 -9.84 -10.14 -14.89
CA LEU A 511 -8.72 -9.24 -14.59
C LEU A 511 -8.81 -8.66 -13.18
N LEU A 512 -10.00 -8.27 -12.71
CA LEU A 512 -10.13 -7.73 -11.36
C LEU A 512 -9.89 -8.81 -10.28
N ASP A 513 -10.29 -10.07 -10.53
CA ASP A 513 -9.95 -11.22 -9.68
C ASP A 513 -8.42 -11.38 -9.59
N PHE A 514 -7.71 -11.29 -10.72
CA PHE A 514 -6.24 -11.33 -10.75
C PHE A 514 -5.61 -10.18 -9.96
N ILE A 515 -6.09 -8.94 -10.16
CA ILE A 515 -5.59 -7.75 -9.47
C ILE A 515 -5.85 -7.83 -7.97
N THR A 516 -6.99 -8.39 -7.56
CA THR A 516 -7.34 -8.57 -6.15
C THR A 516 -6.42 -9.61 -5.50
N LEU A 517 -6.20 -10.75 -6.17
CA LEU A 517 -5.28 -11.78 -5.69
C LEU A 517 -3.84 -11.26 -5.60
N ALA A 518 -3.37 -10.44 -6.55
CA ALA A 518 -2.02 -9.88 -6.55
C ALA A 518 -1.71 -8.99 -5.32
N GLN A 519 -2.74 -8.53 -4.61
CA GLN A 519 -2.62 -7.69 -3.42
C GLN A 519 -2.59 -8.49 -2.11
N TYR A 520 -2.67 -9.83 -2.16
CA TYR A 520 -2.65 -10.66 -0.96
C TYR A 520 -1.30 -10.55 -0.25
N HIS A 521 -1.33 -10.46 1.08
CA HIS A 521 -0.13 -10.43 1.93
C HIS A 521 0.51 -11.81 2.11
N SER A 522 -0.19 -12.87 1.70
CA SER A 522 0.35 -14.23 1.69
C SER A 522 -0.36 -15.05 0.62
N HIS A 523 0.36 -15.95 -0.03
CA HIS A 523 -0.16 -16.83 -1.06
C HIS A 523 0.03 -18.29 -0.68
N THR A 524 -1.01 -19.10 -0.87
CA THR A 524 -0.86 -20.56 -0.93
C THR A 524 -0.85 -21.05 -2.37
N THR A 525 -0.42 -22.30 -2.59
CA THR A 525 -0.57 -23.01 -3.87
C THR A 525 -1.99 -22.88 -4.45
N ALA A 526 -3.04 -22.95 -3.61
CA ALA A 526 -4.42 -22.79 -4.05
C ALA A 526 -4.73 -21.37 -4.55
N THR A 527 -4.26 -20.33 -3.84
CA THR A 527 -4.43 -18.94 -4.29
C THR A 527 -3.68 -18.63 -5.59
N LEU A 528 -2.51 -19.24 -5.81
CA LEU A 528 -1.76 -19.11 -7.06
C LEU A 528 -2.48 -19.79 -8.23
N GLU A 529 -3.15 -20.92 -8.00
CA GLU A 529 -3.97 -21.55 -9.04
C GLU A 529 -5.24 -20.75 -9.35
N ARG A 530 -5.84 -20.08 -8.35
CA ARG A 530 -6.90 -19.10 -8.58
C ARG A 530 -6.42 -17.94 -9.45
N MET A 531 -5.20 -17.44 -9.21
CA MET A 531 -4.60 -16.38 -10.02
C MET A 531 -4.34 -16.85 -11.47
N ARG A 532 -3.81 -18.06 -11.69
CA ARG A 532 -3.71 -18.70 -13.03
C ARG A 532 -5.06 -18.77 -13.72
N THR A 533 -6.07 -19.23 -12.99
CA THR A 533 -7.42 -19.42 -13.52
C THR A 533 -8.04 -18.09 -13.93
N ALA A 534 -7.88 -17.04 -13.12
CA ALA A 534 -8.30 -15.69 -13.47
C ALA A 534 -7.67 -15.21 -14.79
N LEU A 535 -6.36 -15.40 -14.96
CA LEU A 535 -5.67 -15.04 -16.20
C LEU A 535 -6.19 -15.86 -17.41
N LYS A 536 -6.36 -17.17 -17.26
CA LYS A 536 -6.93 -18.05 -18.30
C LYS A 536 -8.33 -17.59 -18.73
N ILE A 537 -9.19 -17.24 -17.77
CA ILE A 537 -10.55 -16.74 -18.06
C ILE A 537 -10.49 -15.43 -18.82
N PHE A 538 -9.61 -14.50 -18.46
CA PHE A 538 -9.44 -13.25 -19.21
C PHE A 538 -9.05 -13.54 -20.67
N HIS A 539 -8.01 -14.34 -20.91
CA HIS A 539 -7.56 -14.64 -22.27
C HIS A 539 -8.60 -15.37 -23.12
N ARG A 540 -9.49 -16.18 -22.52
CA ARG A 540 -10.60 -16.84 -23.22
C ARG A 540 -11.67 -15.86 -23.70
N ASN A 541 -11.84 -14.71 -23.03
CA ASN A 541 -12.94 -13.79 -23.27
C ASN A 541 -12.52 -12.44 -23.87
N LYS A 542 -11.22 -12.10 -23.83
CA LYS A 542 -10.70 -10.78 -24.27
C LYS A 542 -11.02 -10.42 -25.73
N SER A 543 -11.24 -11.40 -26.61
CA SER A 543 -11.54 -11.15 -28.03
C SER A 543 -12.80 -10.28 -28.20
N ALA A 544 -13.75 -10.35 -27.26
CA ALA A 544 -14.93 -9.51 -27.23
C ALA A 544 -14.62 -8.01 -27.30
N PHE A 545 -13.50 -7.54 -26.73
CA PHE A 545 -13.13 -6.12 -26.83
C PHE A 545 -12.68 -5.71 -28.24
N ILE A 546 -12.16 -6.64 -29.04
CA ILE A 546 -11.82 -6.38 -30.46
C ILE A 546 -13.10 -6.49 -31.29
N GLU A 547 -13.87 -7.56 -31.11
CA GLU A 547 -15.11 -7.83 -31.84
C GLU A 547 -16.16 -6.71 -31.66
N LEU A 548 -16.16 -6.03 -30.50
CA LEU A 548 -17.02 -4.89 -30.21
C LEU A 548 -16.33 -3.53 -30.41
N GLU A 549 -15.19 -3.51 -31.12
CA GLU A 549 -14.41 -2.31 -31.49
C GLU A 549 -13.95 -1.45 -30.29
N ALA A 550 -13.96 -1.99 -29.07
CA ALA A 550 -13.50 -1.28 -27.87
C ALA A 550 -11.97 -1.11 -27.86
N ARG A 551 -11.26 -2.03 -28.51
CA ARG A 551 -9.81 -2.10 -28.58
C ARG A 551 -9.32 -1.90 -30.01
N VAL A 552 -8.68 -0.76 -30.26
CA VAL A 552 -7.94 -0.46 -31.49
C VAL A 552 -6.50 -0.11 -31.12
N PRO A 553 -5.46 -0.64 -31.82
CA PRO A 553 -5.51 -1.65 -32.90
C PRO A 553 -5.96 -3.03 -32.40
N ASP A 554 -6.35 -3.90 -33.34
CA ASP A 554 -6.98 -5.22 -33.14
C ASP A 554 -6.03 -6.30 -32.59
N HIS A 555 -5.22 -5.95 -31.59
CA HIS A 555 -4.31 -6.87 -30.90
C HIS A 555 -4.10 -6.47 -29.44
N PHE A 556 -3.64 -7.45 -28.65
CA PHE A 556 -3.34 -7.30 -27.23
C PHE A 556 -1.84 -7.22 -26.92
N ASN A 557 -1.00 -6.89 -27.90
CA ASN A 557 0.46 -6.73 -27.75
C ASN A 557 0.88 -5.53 -26.87
N ILE A 558 0.53 -5.62 -25.59
CA ILE A 558 0.70 -4.62 -24.54
C ILE A 558 1.71 -5.19 -23.54
N SER A 559 2.85 -4.53 -23.32
CA SER A 559 3.91 -5.03 -22.42
C SER A 559 3.39 -5.30 -21.01
N LYS A 560 2.59 -4.38 -20.45
CA LYS A 560 2.02 -4.50 -19.11
C LYS A 560 0.97 -5.61 -19.00
N LEU A 561 0.33 -6.01 -20.10
CA LEU A 561 -0.59 -7.16 -20.10
C LEU A 561 0.20 -8.47 -20.14
N HIS A 562 1.26 -8.52 -20.96
CA HIS A 562 2.16 -9.66 -21.01
C HIS A 562 2.83 -9.94 -19.64
N SER A 563 3.14 -8.89 -18.88
CA SER A 563 3.81 -9.05 -17.59
C SER A 563 3.01 -9.88 -16.57
N LEU A 564 1.68 -9.98 -16.71
CA LEU A 564 0.82 -10.82 -15.86
C LEU A 564 1.24 -12.29 -15.86
N LEU A 565 1.86 -12.77 -16.95
CA LEU A 565 2.39 -14.14 -17.03
C LEU A 565 3.51 -14.42 -16.03
N HIS A 566 4.20 -13.37 -15.58
CA HIS A 566 5.38 -13.49 -14.71
C HIS A 566 5.06 -13.31 -13.22
N TYR A 567 3.85 -12.90 -12.85
CA TYR A 567 3.48 -12.61 -11.45
C TYR A 567 3.61 -13.82 -10.54
N ILE A 568 3.12 -14.97 -10.98
CA ILE A 568 3.13 -16.18 -10.16
C ILE A 568 4.54 -16.70 -9.96
N GLU A 569 5.37 -16.61 -11.01
CA GLU A 569 6.79 -16.96 -10.91
C GLU A 569 7.52 -16.00 -9.97
N THR A 570 7.20 -14.70 -9.99
CA THR A 570 7.73 -13.73 -9.02
C THR A 570 7.27 -14.03 -7.60
N ILE A 571 6.00 -14.37 -7.37
CA ILE A 571 5.49 -14.67 -6.02
C ILE A 571 6.19 -15.90 -5.43
N MET A 572 6.32 -16.96 -6.24
CA MET A 572 7.02 -18.17 -5.81
C MET A 572 8.50 -17.90 -5.52
N ALA A 573 9.15 -17.06 -6.33
CA ALA A 573 10.56 -16.73 -6.18
C ALA A 573 10.82 -15.79 -4.98
N LEU A 574 10.03 -14.74 -4.80
CA LEU A 574 10.38 -13.61 -3.93
C LEU A 574 9.42 -13.36 -2.76
N GLY A 575 8.32 -14.12 -2.66
CA GLY A 575 7.27 -13.90 -1.66
C GLY A 575 6.13 -13.02 -2.18
N SER A 576 5.24 -12.56 -1.30
CA SER A 576 4.11 -11.73 -1.72
C SER A 576 4.55 -10.36 -2.24
N LEU A 577 3.79 -9.83 -3.21
CA LEU A 577 4.20 -8.63 -3.97
C LEU A 577 4.02 -7.32 -3.21
N ASP A 578 3.27 -7.32 -2.11
CA ASP A 578 3.07 -6.12 -1.29
C ASP A 578 4.38 -5.62 -0.66
N GLY A 579 5.37 -6.50 -0.48
CA GLY A 579 6.74 -6.15 -0.07
C GLY A 579 7.67 -5.73 -1.22
N LEU A 580 7.21 -5.73 -2.48
CA LEU A 580 8.00 -5.43 -3.68
C LEU A 580 7.32 -4.41 -4.61
N ASN A 581 6.33 -3.70 -4.09
CA ASN A 581 5.52 -2.74 -4.84
C ASN A 581 6.15 -1.34 -4.85
N SER A 582 6.09 -0.64 -6.00
CA SER A 582 6.59 0.74 -6.15
C SER A 582 5.81 1.79 -5.33
N GLU A 583 4.65 1.46 -4.74
CA GLU A 583 3.98 2.35 -3.77
C GLU A 583 4.91 2.74 -2.62
N HIS A 584 5.80 1.83 -2.20
CA HIS A 584 6.80 2.11 -1.18
C HIS A 584 7.82 3.16 -1.64
N THR A 585 8.34 3.01 -2.85
CA THR A 585 9.35 3.93 -3.41
C THR A 585 8.76 5.31 -3.68
N GLU A 586 7.49 5.38 -4.12
CA GLU A 586 6.76 6.65 -4.22
C GLU A 586 6.65 7.38 -2.87
N ARG A 587 6.46 6.64 -1.78
CA ARG A 587 6.47 7.21 -0.42
C ARG A 587 7.87 7.68 -0.05
N LEU A 588 8.91 6.88 -0.30
CA LEU A 588 10.30 7.29 -0.06
C LEU A 588 10.69 8.56 -0.85
N HIS A 589 10.19 8.75 -2.07
CA HIS A 589 10.42 9.99 -2.83
C HIS A 589 9.92 11.25 -2.11
N ILE A 590 8.87 11.13 -1.28
CA ILE A 590 8.36 12.27 -0.51
C ILE A 590 9.46 12.73 0.46
N ASP A 591 10.06 11.81 1.19
CA ASP A 591 10.98 12.13 2.27
C ASP A 591 12.41 12.35 1.73
N PHE A 592 12.91 11.42 0.93
CA PHE A 592 14.29 11.38 0.45
C PHE A 592 14.57 12.27 -0.76
N ALA A 593 13.55 12.71 -1.51
CA ALA A 593 13.77 13.57 -2.68
C ALA A 593 13.05 14.92 -2.54
N LYS A 594 11.73 14.90 -2.35
CA LYS A 594 10.90 16.10 -2.39
C LYS A 594 11.07 16.97 -1.15
N GLN A 595 11.03 16.39 0.05
CA GLN A 595 11.29 17.14 1.29
C GLN A 595 12.74 17.58 1.39
N ALA A 596 13.69 16.70 1.04
CA ALA A 596 15.10 17.05 0.95
C ALA A 596 15.32 18.27 0.03
N TYR A 597 14.76 18.25 -1.18
CA TYR A 597 14.85 19.38 -2.11
C TYR A 597 14.21 20.66 -1.56
N ARG A 598 13.04 20.57 -0.90
CA ARG A 598 12.38 21.71 -0.23
C ARG A 598 13.22 22.30 0.91
N GLY A 599 14.06 21.49 1.54
CA GLY A 599 15.00 21.91 2.58
C GLY A 599 16.24 22.65 2.07
N THR A 600 16.48 22.67 0.75
CA THR A 600 17.65 23.33 0.13
C THR A 600 17.39 24.78 -0.27
N ASN A 601 18.44 25.48 -0.67
CA ASN A 601 18.34 26.79 -1.34
C ASN A 601 18.06 26.70 -2.85
N HIS A 602 17.85 25.50 -3.39
CA HIS A 602 17.59 25.17 -4.80
C HIS A 602 18.73 25.47 -5.81
N LYS A 603 19.94 25.77 -5.32
CA LYS A 603 21.19 25.82 -6.11
C LYS A 603 22.06 24.64 -5.70
N ASP A 604 22.72 23.96 -6.65
CA ASP A 604 23.58 22.79 -6.37
C ASP A 604 22.95 21.87 -5.32
N TYR A 605 21.69 21.52 -5.58
CA TYR A 605 20.78 21.07 -4.54
C TYR A 605 21.09 19.64 -4.09
N VAL A 606 21.80 18.82 -4.89
CA VAL A 606 22.09 17.42 -4.55
C VAL A 606 23.02 17.33 -3.34
N VAL A 607 24.11 18.11 -3.29
CA VAL A 607 24.99 18.18 -2.10
C VAL A 607 24.26 18.67 -0.84
N GLN A 608 23.31 19.60 -1.01
CA GLN A 608 22.50 20.06 0.12
C GLN A 608 21.49 19.00 0.56
N MET A 609 20.92 18.24 -0.39
CA MET A 609 20.01 17.14 -0.11
C MET A 609 20.71 16.02 0.65
N THR A 610 21.92 15.61 0.24
CA THR A 610 22.68 14.55 0.92
C THR A 610 23.00 14.92 2.37
N LEU A 611 23.46 16.17 2.61
CA LEU A 611 23.70 16.66 3.97
C LEU A 611 22.40 16.80 4.79
N TRP A 612 21.31 17.24 4.17
CA TRP A 612 20.01 17.33 4.83
C TRP A 612 19.50 15.95 5.27
N LEU A 613 19.66 14.93 4.42
CA LEU A 613 19.28 13.56 4.72
C LEU A 613 20.13 12.96 5.82
N GLN A 614 21.45 13.10 5.74
CA GLN A 614 22.38 12.57 6.73
C GLN A 614 22.04 13.04 8.16
N ARG A 615 21.63 14.30 8.32
CA ARG A 615 21.20 14.86 9.61
C ARG A 615 19.90 14.24 10.14
N ARG A 616 18.93 14.02 9.25
CA ARG A 616 17.64 13.42 9.64
C ARG A 616 17.79 11.93 9.95
N GLU A 617 18.57 11.21 9.16
CA GLU A 617 18.91 9.80 9.43
C GLU A 617 19.65 9.66 10.76
N ALA A 618 20.62 10.54 11.06
CA ALA A 618 21.29 10.56 12.36
C ALA A 618 20.33 10.82 13.53
N THR A 619 19.35 11.70 13.32
CA THR A 619 18.32 11.98 14.33
C THR A 619 17.43 10.76 14.55
N ALA A 620 16.96 10.11 13.48
CA ALA A 620 16.12 8.91 13.59
C ALA A 620 16.87 7.70 14.19
N LEU A 621 18.15 7.51 13.82
CA LEU A 621 19.01 6.51 14.44
C LEU A 621 19.16 6.77 15.95
N ARG A 622 19.27 8.05 16.33
CA ARG A 622 19.34 8.45 17.73
C ARG A 622 18.01 8.21 18.47
N GLU A 623 16.86 8.49 17.87
CA GLU A 623 15.56 8.15 18.46
C GLU A 623 15.43 6.65 18.69
N SER A 624 15.83 5.85 17.71
CA SER A 624 15.84 4.38 17.80
C SER A 624 16.74 3.89 18.95
N TYR A 625 17.93 4.47 19.09
CA TYR A 625 18.84 4.18 20.21
C TYR A 625 18.25 4.56 21.58
N LEU A 626 17.60 5.72 21.69
CA LEU A 626 16.98 6.18 22.93
C LEU A 626 15.82 5.26 23.33
N SER A 627 15.00 4.83 22.37
CA SER A 627 13.92 3.86 22.58
C SER A 627 14.47 2.50 23.04
N TRP A 628 15.50 1.99 22.36
CA TRP A 628 16.19 0.76 22.76
C TRP A 628 16.75 0.83 24.19
N ARG A 629 17.36 1.97 24.57
CA ARG A 629 17.86 2.19 25.94
C ARG A 629 16.75 2.22 26.98
N ALA A 630 15.60 2.80 26.66
CA ALA A 630 14.45 2.84 27.57
C ALA A 630 13.95 1.42 27.86
N CYS A 631 13.82 0.59 26.83
CA CYS A 631 13.40 -0.81 26.96
C CYS A 631 14.38 -1.69 27.76
N MET A 632 15.66 -1.32 27.87
CA MET A 632 16.64 -2.05 28.69
C MET A 632 16.56 -1.71 30.19
N HIS A 633 16.12 -0.50 30.53
CA HIS A 633 16.03 -0.05 31.93
C HIS A 633 14.70 -0.42 32.58
N ASP A 634 13.61 -0.50 31.81
CA ASP A 634 12.31 -1.00 32.25
C ASP A 634 12.08 -2.42 31.71
N ASN A 635 12.01 -3.41 32.60
CA ASN A 635 11.44 -4.74 32.29
C ASN A 635 9.90 -4.66 32.04
N CYS A 636 9.40 -3.56 31.47
CA CYS A 636 7.97 -3.30 31.27
C CYS A 636 7.72 -2.31 30.11
N LYS A 637 7.07 -2.84 29.07
CA LYS A 637 6.32 -2.18 27.98
C LYS A 637 7.06 -1.17 27.08
N PRO A 638 6.82 -1.20 25.75
CA PRO A 638 7.38 -0.21 24.83
C PRO A 638 6.92 1.21 25.20
N PRO A 639 7.77 2.23 24.98
CA PRO A 639 7.42 3.62 25.24
C PRO A 639 6.33 4.08 24.27
N SER A 640 5.28 4.71 24.82
CA SER A 640 4.27 5.44 24.05
C SER A 640 4.93 6.55 23.23
N GLU A 641 4.56 6.63 21.94
CA GLU A 641 4.99 7.68 21.01
C GLU A 641 4.79 9.09 21.61
N PRO A 642 5.66 10.07 21.28
CA PRO A 642 5.44 11.46 21.65
C PRO A 642 4.19 11.99 20.95
N SER A 643 3.12 12.14 21.72
CA SER A 643 1.85 12.71 21.31
C SER A 643 2.04 14.11 20.70
N LEU A 644 1.71 14.25 19.42
CA LEU A 644 1.22 15.52 18.89
C LEU A 644 -0.10 15.83 19.59
N VAL A 645 -0.08 16.85 20.44
CA VAL A 645 -1.24 17.33 21.20
C VAL A 645 -2.26 17.93 20.21
N GLU A 646 -3.17 17.11 19.66
CA GLU A 646 -4.54 17.58 19.39
C GLU A 646 -5.32 17.43 20.70
N GLU A 647 -5.57 18.55 21.38
CA GLU A 647 -6.41 18.60 22.57
C GLU A 647 -7.78 17.95 22.31
N GLY A 648 -8.08 16.90 23.08
CA GLY A 648 -9.45 16.51 23.41
C GLY A 648 -9.81 15.06 23.08
N LEU A 649 -9.41 14.13 23.95
CA LEU A 649 -10.31 13.23 24.71
C LEU A 649 -9.45 12.16 25.41
N SER A 650 -9.30 12.32 26.73
CA SER A 650 -8.78 11.28 27.61
C SER A 650 -9.82 10.16 27.77
N ASP A 651 -9.48 8.94 27.38
CA ASP A 651 -9.90 7.73 28.07
C ASP A 651 -8.85 6.64 27.75
N SER A 652 -8.12 6.24 28.78
CA SER A 652 -7.22 5.10 28.78
C SER A 652 -8.03 3.81 28.62
N ASP A 653 -7.92 3.13 27.48
CA ASP A 653 -8.46 1.78 27.31
C ASP A 653 -7.31 0.89 26.80
N GLU A 654 -6.85 -0.04 27.65
CA GLU A 654 -6.04 -1.19 27.25
C GLU A 654 -6.74 -1.95 26.11
N ALA A 655 -5.97 -2.43 25.12
CA ALA A 655 -6.49 -3.16 23.98
C ALA A 655 -7.33 -4.38 24.44
N PRO A 656 -8.62 -4.47 24.06
CA PRO A 656 -9.47 -5.55 24.54
C PRO A 656 -9.12 -6.87 23.86
N ILE A 657 -8.95 -7.90 24.69
CA ILE A 657 -8.89 -9.31 24.32
C ILE A 657 -10.02 -9.64 23.34
N TYR A 658 -9.68 -10.40 22.30
CA TYR A 658 -10.52 -10.80 21.17
C TYR A 658 -11.83 -11.50 21.61
N SER A 659 -12.86 -10.73 21.99
CA SER A 659 -14.13 -11.28 22.48
C SER A 659 -15.14 -11.62 21.39
N GLY A 660 -14.87 -11.23 20.13
CA GLY A 660 -15.79 -11.38 18.99
C GLY A 660 -17.14 -10.66 19.17
N ALA A 661 -17.32 -9.90 20.25
CA ALA A 661 -18.55 -9.22 20.57
C ALA A 661 -18.61 -7.82 19.93
N PRO A 662 -19.76 -7.41 19.38
CA PRO A 662 -19.94 -6.05 18.89
C PRO A 662 -19.78 -5.02 20.00
N TRP A 663 -19.08 -3.93 19.70
CA TRP A 663 -18.85 -2.82 20.61
C TRP A 663 -19.74 -1.63 20.29
N ILE A 664 -20.39 -1.07 21.31
CA ILE A 664 -21.18 0.16 21.24
C ILE A 664 -20.68 1.16 22.28
N ALA A 665 -20.98 2.45 22.09
CA ALA A 665 -20.58 3.49 23.04
C ALA A 665 -21.14 3.24 24.45
N LYS A 666 -20.34 3.52 25.50
CA LYS A 666 -20.74 3.34 26.91
C LYS A 666 -22.04 4.11 27.25
N LYS A 667 -22.22 5.31 26.69
CA LYS A 667 -23.44 6.13 26.83
C LYS A 667 -24.16 6.25 25.48
N SER A 668 -25.49 6.18 25.50
CA SER A 668 -26.31 6.40 24.32
C SER A 668 -26.22 7.87 23.87
N PRO A 669 -25.89 8.16 22.60
CA PRO A 669 -25.97 9.50 22.05
C PRO A 669 -27.39 10.05 21.97
N HIS A 670 -28.39 9.17 21.89
CA HIS A 670 -29.81 9.50 21.78
C HIS A 670 -30.60 8.68 22.80
N PRO A 671 -30.59 9.09 24.09
CA PRO A 671 -31.33 8.40 25.12
C PRO A 671 -32.84 8.64 24.97
N ARG A 672 -33.64 7.65 25.38
CA ARG A 672 -35.11 7.77 25.52
C ARG A 672 -35.88 8.17 24.24
N VAL A 673 -35.46 7.68 23.07
CA VAL A 673 -36.15 7.87 21.79
C VAL A 673 -37.49 7.13 21.79
N SER A 674 -38.59 7.81 21.44
CA SER A 674 -39.93 7.21 21.39
C SER A 674 -40.14 6.35 20.14
N VAL A 675 -41.07 5.38 20.20
CA VAL A 675 -41.43 4.53 19.06
C VAL A 675 -41.80 5.33 17.81
N SER A 676 -42.64 6.38 17.91
CA SER A 676 -42.99 7.21 16.73
C SER A 676 -41.75 7.88 16.10
N ALA A 677 -40.75 8.25 16.89
CA ALA A 677 -39.51 8.80 16.36
C ALA A 677 -38.65 7.71 15.68
N LEU A 678 -38.66 6.47 16.17
CA LEU A 678 -38.03 5.33 15.49
C LEU A 678 -38.69 5.06 14.13
N GLU A 679 -40.02 5.12 14.06
CA GLU A 679 -40.76 4.89 12.82
C GLU A 679 -40.54 6.03 11.81
N GLU A 680 -40.63 7.29 12.24
CA GLU A 680 -40.53 8.46 11.37
C GLU A 680 -39.09 8.80 10.96
N SER A 681 -38.15 8.80 11.90
CA SER A 681 -36.78 9.30 11.67
C SER A 681 -35.79 8.20 11.30
N TYR A 682 -36.02 6.97 11.77
CA TYR A 682 -35.14 5.83 11.49
C TYR A 682 -35.75 4.85 10.47
N GLY A 683 -37.00 5.06 10.04
CA GLY A 683 -37.68 4.19 9.08
C GLY A 683 -38.04 2.81 9.65
N ALA A 684 -38.17 2.69 10.98
CA ALA A 684 -38.43 1.43 11.66
C ALA A 684 -39.92 1.06 11.71
N SER A 685 -40.63 1.10 10.58
CA SER A 685 -42.08 0.87 10.53
C SER A 685 -42.50 -0.48 11.13
N GLY A 686 -43.41 -0.50 12.11
CA GLY A 686 -43.83 -1.75 12.76
C GLY A 686 -42.80 -2.26 13.77
N PHE A 687 -42.09 -1.34 14.43
CA PHE A 687 -41.07 -1.65 15.43
C PHE A 687 -41.62 -2.49 16.59
N VAL A 688 -42.79 -2.12 17.12
CA VAL A 688 -43.44 -2.79 18.27
C VAL A 688 -43.79 -4.24 17.95
N ASP A 689 -44.33 -4.50 16.76
CA ASP A 689 -44.68 -5.86 16.32
C ASP A 689 -43.42 -6.72 16.19
N SER A 690 -42.36 -6.16 15.56
CA SER A 690 -41.08 -6.84 15.38
C SER A 690 -40.40 -7.15 16.72
N LEU A 691 -40.49 -6.22 17.69
CA LEU A 691 -39.97 -6.40 19.03
C LEU A 691 -40.76 -7.45 19.82
N THR A 692 -42.09 -7.42 19.71
CA THR A 692 -42.95 -8.40 20.38
C THR A 692 -42.67 -9.82 19.89
N LEU A 693 -42.55 -10.00 18.56
CA LEU A 693 -42.20 -11.29 17.97
C LEU A 693 -40.83 -11.77 18.45
N PHE A 694 -39.81 -10.92 18.44
CA PHE A 694 -38.48 -11.25 18.92
C PHE A 694 -38.48 -11.69 20.40
N LEU A 695 -39.13 -10.93 21.28
CA LEU A 695 -39.21 -11.24 22.71
C LEU A 695 -39.97 -12.55 22.98
N GLN A 696 -40.97 -12.88 22.16
CA GLN A 696 -41.69 -14.15 22.23
C GLN A 696 -40.83 -15.32 21.77
N GLU A 697 -40.16 -15.20 20.61
CA GLU A 697 -39.32 -16.25 20.02
C GLU A 697 -38.11 -16.60 20.91
N GLU A 698 -37.46 -15.59 21.50
CA GLU A 698 -36.31 -15.79 22.38
C GLU A 698 -36.70 -16.08 23.85
N GLY A 699 -38.01 -16.15 24.16
CA GLY A 699 -38.50 -16.41 25.52
C GLY A 699 -38.05 -15.37 26.56
N LEU A 700 -37.99 -14.11 26.14
CA LEU A 700 -37.57 -12.95 26.93
C LEU A 700 -38.75 -12.12 27.45
N LEU A 701 -39.96 -12.32 26.89
CA LEU A 701 -41.15 -11.56 27.25
C LEU A 701 -41.54 -11.80 28.72
N ARG A 702 -41.54 -10.73 29.53
CA ARG A 702 -42.04 -10.77 30.91
C ARG A 702 -43.58 -10.87 30.90
N PRO A 703 -44.19 -11.76 31.71
CA PRO A 703 -45.65 -11.87 31.79
C PRO A 703 -46.29 -10.52 32.18
N GLY A 704 -47.21 -10.02 31.36
CA GLY A 704 -47.94 -8.75 31.59
C GLY A 704 -47.23 -7.48 31.13
N PHE A 705 -45.97 -7.56 30.66
CA PHE A 705 -45.22 -6.42 30.13
C PHE A 705 -45.00 -6.60 28.63
N HIS A 706 -45.86 -5.97 27.83
CA HIS A 706 -45.77 -5.99 26.37
C HIS A 706 -45.16 -4.67 25.86
N PRO A 707 -44.31 -4.72 24.82
CA PRO A 707 -43.87 -3.52 24.13
C PRO A 707 -45.07 -2.68 23.68
N ASN A 708 -45.00 -1.38 23.89
CA ASN A 708 -46.08 -0.45 23.56
C ASN A 708 -45.54 0.83 22.88
N PRO A 709 -46.39 1.60 22.18
CA PRO A 709 -45.95 2.81 21.46
C PRO A 709 -45.40 3.94 22.34
N HIS A 710 -45.63 3.90 23.65
CA HIS A 710 -45.14 4.91 24.60
C HIS A 710 -43.77 4.54 25.20
N ASP A 711 -43.25 3.34 24.91
CA ASP A 711 -41.92 2.93 25.34
C ASP A 711 -40.84 3.82 24.69
N ARG A 712 -39.71 3.93 25.40
CA ARG A 712 -38.58 4.77 25.00
C ARG A 712 -37.29 3.97 25.05
N PHE A 713 -36.48 4.10 24.02
CA PHE A 713 -35.29 3.27 23.81
C PHE A 713 -34.03 4.13 23.76
N ASP A 714 -32.94 3.58 24.27
CA ASP A 714 -31.62 4.19 24.12
C ASP A 714 -31.03 3.77 22.78
N VAL A 715 -30.79 4.73 21.89
CA VAL A 715 -30.40 4.51 20.49
C VAL A 715 -28.96 4.92 20.24
N TYR A 716 -28.26 4.14 19.42
CA TYR A 716 -26.85 4.32 19.09
C TYR A 716 -26.66 4.61 17.60
N ASN A 717 -25.67 5.44 17.29
CA ASN A 717 -25.38 5.88 15.92
C ASN A 717 -24.60 4.85 15.10
N SER A 718 -23.88 3.98 15.79
CA SER A 718 -22.97 3.02 15.17
C SER A 718 -22.61 1.92 16.15
N THR A 719 -22.20 0.79 15.61
CA THR A 719 -21.50 -0.29 16.31
C THR A 719 -20.13 -0.51 15.68
N SER A 720 -19.16 -1.02 16.43
CA SER A 720 -17.90 -1.54 15.90
C SER A 720 -17.91 -3.07 15.98
N LEU A 721 -17.39 -3.72 14.95
CA LEU A 721 -17.21 -5.17 14.86
C LEU A 721 -15.73 -5.46 14.69
N TYR A 722 -15.26 -6.57 15.23
CA TYR A 722 -13.90 -7.06 15.02
C TYR A 722 -13.94 -8.28 14.09
N MET A 723 -13.25 -8.17 12.96
CA MET A 723 -13.14 -9.23 11.96
C MET A 723 -12.09 -10.25 12.37
N PRO A 724 -12.30 -11.57 12.18
CA PRO A 724 -11.29 -12.60 12.45
C PRO A 724 -10.00 -12.28 11.69
N PRO A 725 -8.81 -12.51 12.30
CA PRO A 725 -7.56 -12.48 11.58
C PRO A 725 -7.61 -13.48 10.42
N ASP A 726 -7.07 -13.11 9.28
CA ASP A 726 -7.01 -13.95 8.08
C ASP A 726 -5.58 -13.91 7.55
N VAL A 727 -5.06 -15.08 7.21
CA VAL A 727 -3.66 -15.30 6.81
C VAL A 727 -3.27 -14.56 5.53
N HIS A 728 -4.24 -14.19 4.70
CA HIS A 728 -4.04 -13.43 3.46
C HIS A 728 -4.19 -11.91 3.66
N LEU A 729 -4.63 -11.47 4.83
CA LEU A 729 -5.04 -10.09 5.11
C LEU A 729 -4.08 -9.36 6.04
N ASN A 730 -4.14 -8.04 5.98
CA ASN A 730 -3.48 -7.19 6.97
C ASN A 730 -4.22 -7.29 8.32
N PRO A 731 -3.56 -7.72 9.41
CA PRO A 731 -4.16 -7.80 10.74
C PRO A 731 -4.45 -6.43 11.39
N ASN A 732 -3.96 -5.33 10.83
CA ASN A 732 -4.05 -4.01 11.46
C ASN A 732 -5.42 -3.31 11.29
N SER A 733 -6.32 -3.85 10.45
CA SER A 733 -7.63 -3.22 10.18
C SER A 733 -8.80 -4.19 10.42
N LEU A 734 -8.82 -4.82 11.60
CA LEU A 734 -9.89 -5.76 11.97
C LEU A 734 -11.12 -5.06 12.54
N ARG A 735 -11.00 -3.80 13.00
CA ARG A 735 -12.13 -3.04 13.53
C ARG A 735 -12.90 -2.34 12.40
N ILE A 736 -14.16 -2.69 12.22
CA ILE A 736 -15.03 -2.05 11.23
C ILE A 736 -16.27 -1.47 11.91
N SER A 737 -16.55 -0.20 11.64
CA SER A 737 -17.75 0.48 12.14
C SER A 737 -18.91 0.39 11.16
N VAL A 738 -20.10 0.06 11.67
CA VAL A 738 -21.37 0.03 10.95
C VAL A 738 -22.25 1.16 11.48
N LYS A 739 -22.83 1.97 10.59
CA LYS A 739 -23.66 3.13 10.97
C LYS A 739 -25.16 2.88 10.77
N ALA A 740 -25.93 3.43 11.70
CA ALA A 740 -27.38 3.44 11.72
C ALA A 740 -27.83 4.80 12.27
N THR A 741 -27.94 5.80 11.40
CA THR A 741 -28.26 7.17 11.81
C THR A 741 -29.44 7.72 11.06
N ALA A 742 -30.39 8.29 11.80
CA ALA A 742 -31.47 9.10 11.25
C ALA A 742 -30.94 10.37 10.56
N GLN A 743 -31.79 10.98 9.74
CA GLN A 743 -31.56 12.30 9.18
C GLN A 743 -31.38 13.33 10.30
N ARG A 744 -30.39 14.22 10.16
CA ARG A 744 -30.10 15.24 11.17
C ARG A 744 -30.14 16.64 10.59
N SER A 745 -30.83 17.53 11.28
CA SER A 745 -30.68 18.96 11.08
C SER A 745 -29.31 19.40 11.61
N ASN A 746 -28.54 20.10 10.78
CA ASN A 746 -27.23 20.65 11.16
C ASN A 746 -27.33 22.16 11.48
N GLY A 747 -28.50 22.62 11.93
CA GLY A 747 -28.84 24.03 12.07
C GLY A 747 -29.15 24.69 10.72
N THR A 748 -29.37 26.01 10.73
CA THR A 748 -29.83 26.76 9.54
C THR A 748 -28.75 27.02 8.49
N ARG A 749 -27.47 26.94 8.87
CA ARG A 749 -26.33 27.29 8.00
C ARG A 749 -25.72 26.11 7.26
N LYS A 750 -26.08 24.87 7.59
CA LYS A 750 -25.53 23.65 6.97
C LYS A 750 -26.67 22.78 6.45
N ALA A 751 -26.47 22.19 5.27
CA ALA A 751 -27.41 21.23 4.73
C ALA A 751 -27.62 20.07 5.72
N GLU A 752 -28.84 19.54 5.76
CA GLU A 752 -29.19 18.40 6.60
C GLU A 752 -28.34 17.19 6.23
N SER A 753 -27.87 16.46 7.25
CA SER A 753 -27.22 15.18 7.05
C SER A 753 -28.29 14.15 6.70
N PRO A 754 -28.22 13.48 5.54
CA PRO A 754 -29.20 12.44 5.20
C PRO A 754 -29.12 11.27 6.18
N ALA A 755 -30.22 10.52 6.30
CA ALA A 755 -30.20 9.25 6.99
C ALA A 755 -29.16 8.31 6.35
N ARG A 756 -28.54 7.46 7.18
CA ARG A 756 -27.55 6.49 6.75
C ARG A 756 -27.84 5.14 7.42
N TRP A 757 -28.12 4.16 6.57
CA TRP A 757 -28.37 2.78 6.95
C TRP A 757 -27.35 1.90 6.22
N ASP A 758 -26.34 1.43 6.95
CA ASP A 758 -25.32 0.57 6.36
C ASP A 758 -25.88 -0.86 6.20
N THR A 759 -25.38 -1.58 5.19
CA THR A 759 -25.76 -2.98 4.93
C THR A 759 -24.82 -3.96 5.64
N ILE A 760 -25.40 -5.03 6.17
CA ILE A 760 -24.73 -6.02 7.01
C ILE A 760 -25.02 -7.45 6.54
N LEU A 761 -24.09 -8.35 6.85
CA LEU A 761 -24.29 -9.79 6.86
C LEU A 761 -24.51 -10.27 8.29
N PHE A 762 -25.56 -11.04 8.52
CA PHE A 762 -25.87 -11.61 9.83
C PHE A 762 -26.20 -13.10 9.73
N GLU A 763 -25.98 -13.81 10.83
CA GLU A 763 -26.20 -15.26 10.96
C GLU A 763 -27.67 -15.57 11.26
N THR A 764 -28.23 -16.53 10.50
CA THR A 764 -29.63 -16.99 10.63
C THR A 764 -29.76 -18.32 11.36
N ASP A 765 -28.67 -19.10 11.52
CA ASP A 765 -28.64 -20.38 12.24
C ASP A 765 -27.29 -20.59 12.97
N PRO A 766 -27.25 -20.52 14.32
CA PRO A 766 -26.02 -20.62 15.10
C PRO A 766 -25.51 -22.06 15.32
N VAL A 767 -26.30 -23.12 15.06
CA VAL A 767 -25.88 -24.52 15.28
C VAL A 767 -24.85 -24.96 14.24
N ALA A 768 -24.87 -24.33 13.06
CA ALA A 768 -23.97 -24.63 11.96
C ALA A 768 -22.56 -23.99 12.09
N ARG A 769 -22.29 -23.27 13.19
CA ARG A 769 -21.05 -22.50 13.42
C ARG A 769 -19.77 -23.35 13.53
N ARG A 770 -19.89 -24.68 13.70
CA ARG A 770 -18.76 -25.60 13.90
C ARG A 770 -18.13 -26.14 12.60
N GLU A 771 -18.73 -25.89 11.43
CA GLU A 771 -18.15 -26.30 10.14
C GLU A 771 -17.60 -25.06 9.40
N LYS A 772 -16.28 -25.01 9.17
CA LYS A 772 -15.62 -23.98 8.36
C LYS A 772 -16.29 -23.89 6.97
N GLY A 773 -16.75 -22.73 6.51
CA GLY A 773 -17.19 -22.63 5.11
C GLY A 773 -17.96 -21.38 4.64
N GLY A 774 -17.26 -20.35 4.15
CA GLY A 774 -17.70 -19.38 3.13
C GLY A 774 -19.03 -18.62 3.29
N LEU A 775 -19.43 -17.91 2.22
CA LEU A 775 -20.78 -17.33 2.06
C LEU A 775 -21.83 -18.39 1.66
N ASN A 776 -21.40 -19.64 1.42
CA ASN A 776 -22.24 -20.72 0.91
C ASN A 776 -22.90 -21.50 2.04
N GLY A 777 -24.23 -21.49 2.03
CA GLY A 777 -25.08 -22.16 3.01
C GLY A 777 -26.21 -21.22 3.41
N LYS A 778 -27.39 -21.75 3.73
CA LYS A 778 -28.56 -20.95 4.16
C LYS A 778 -28.35 -20.18 5.50
N ARG A 779 -27.10 -20.06 5.96
CA ARG A 779 -26.61 -19.56 7.26
C ARG A 779 -26.48 -18.04 7.33
N LEU A 780 -26.20 -17.36 6.21
CA LEU A 780 -26.01 -15.90 6.17
C LEU A 780 -27.09 -15.21 5.34
N GLN A 781 -27.50 -14.04 5.78
CA GLN A 781 -28.47 -13.19 5.09
C GLN A 781 -28.04 -11.73 5.15
N VAL A 782 -28.37 -10.98 4.09
CA VAL A 782 -28.09 -9.55 4.00
C VAL A 782 -29.26 -8.77 4.58
N ALA A 783 -28.95 -7.72 5.35
CA ALA A 783 -29.94 -6.77 5.84
C ALA A 783 -29.41 -5.34 5.84
N GLU A 784 -30.33 -4.38 5.82
CA GLU A 784 -30.07 -2.95 6.00
C GLU A 784 -30.31 -2.59 7.48
N LEU A 785 -29.31 -1.97 8.13
CA LEU A 785 -29.34 -1.67 9.55
C LEU A 785 -29.94 -0.28 9.79
N HIS A 786 -31.10 -0.24 10.44
CA HIS A 786 -31.86 1.00 10.67
C HIS A 786 -31.68 1.56 12.08
N VAL A 787 -31.72 0.71 13.12
CA VAL A 787 -31.63 1.14 14.52
C VAL A 787 -30.73 0.18 15.29
N VAL A 788 -29.81 0.72 16.09
CA VAL A 788 -29.10 -0.02 17.15
C VAL A 788 -29.60 0.52 18.49
N PHE A 789 -30.09 -0.35 19.37
CA PHE A 789 -30.73 0.09 20.61
C PHE A 789 -30.53 -0.90 21.77
N ARG A 790 -30.83 -0.43 22.99
CA ARG A 790 -30.97 -1.28 24.18
C ARG A 790 -32.42 -1.31 24.66
N LEU A 791 -32.82 -2.44 25.23
CA LEU A 791 -34.13 -2.57 25.84
C LEU A 791 -34.20 -1.76 27.15
N PRO A 792 -35.37 -1.19 27.48
CA PRO A 792 -35.62 -0.59 28.78
C PRO A 792 -35.68 -1.64 29.89
N ASP A 793 -35.28 -1.25 31.10
CA ASP A 793 -35.24 -2.14 32.29
C ASP A 793 -36.60 -2.81 32.60
N HIS A 794 -37.73 -2.14 32.29
CA HIS A 794 -39.06 -2.71 32.54
C HIS A 794 -39.41 -3.87 31.60
N LEU A 795 -38.77 -3.97 30.43
CA LEU A 795 -38.97 -5.05 29.46
C LEU A 795 -37.95 -6.20 29.62
N ILE A 796 -36.81 -5.98 30.29
CA ILE A 796 -35.73 -6.96 30.45
C ILE A 796 -35.93 -7.79 31.70
N SER A 797 -36.05 -9.13 31.66
CA SER A 797 -35.98 -9.96 32.90
C SER A 797 -34.62 -9.83 33.60
N PRO A 798 -34.52 -9.70 34.94
CA PRO A 798 -33.24 -9.46 35.62
C PRO A 798 -32.22 -10.59 35.41
N SER A 799 -32.68 -11.77 35.00
CA SER A 799 -31.88 -12.96 34.75
C SER A 799 -31.55 -13.22 33.26
N LYS A 800 -32.01 -12.37 32.33
CA LYS A 800 -31.83 -12.55 30.87
C LYS A 800 -31.71 -11.19 30.16
N ASP A 801 -30.51 -10.62 30.13
CA ASP A 801 -30.20 -9.46 29.29
C ASP A 801 -29.76 -9.95 27.89
N PRO A 802 -30.50 -9.64 26.81
CA PRO A 802 -30.10 -9.99 25.45
C PRO A 802 -28.94 -9.12 24.92
N GLY A 803 -28.52 -8.11 25.68
CA GLY A 803 -27.54 -7.12 25.24
C GLY A 803 -28.10 -6.17 24.18
N PRO A 804 -27.22 -5.47 23.44
CA PRO A 804 -27.64 -4.57 22.37
C PRO A 804 -28.38 -5.30 21.24
N LEU A 805 -29.42 -4.68 20.72
CA LEU A 805 -30.26 -5.19 19.63
C LEU A 805 -30.17 -4.30 18.39
N ALA A 806 -30.50 -4.88 17.25
CA ALA A 806 -30.56 -4.20 15.96
C ALA A 806 -31.91 -4.44 15.29
N TYR A 807 -32.56 -3.36 14.83
CA TYR A 807 -33.71 -3.44 13.94
C TYR A 807 -33.23 -3.32 12.48
N VAL A 808 -33.62 -4.29 11.66
CA VAL A 808 -33.07 -4.47 10.31
C VAL A 808 -34.15 -4.73 9.27
N HIS A 809 -33.94 -4.25 8.04
CA HIS A 809 -34.75 -4.62 6.87
C HIS A 809 -34.08 -5.71 6.07
N LEU A 810 -34.80 -6.79 5.80
CA LEU A 810 -34.24 -8.01 5.21
C LEU A 810 -34.19 -7.95 3.69
N PHE A 811 -33.10 -8.48 3.13
CA PHE A 811 -33.07 -8.96 1.75
C PHE A 811 -33.46 -10.43 1.71
N ARG A 812 -33.87 -10.96 0.56
CA ARG A 812 -34.09 -12.41 0.38
C ARG A 812 -32.78 -13.16 0.66
N LYS A 813 -32.90 -14.43 1.06
CA LYS A 813 -31.74 -15.31 1.30
C LYS A 813 -30.85 -15.36 0.05
N LEU A 814 -29.54 -15.52 0.27
CA LEU A 814 -28.56 -15.60 -0.82
C LEU A 814 -28.97 -16.72 -1.79
N GLY A 815 -29.18 -16.33 -3.04
CA GLY A 815 -29.62 -17.21 -4.13
C GLY A 815 -28.45 -17.68 -4.99
N ALA A 816 -28.69 -17.83 -6.29
CA ALA A 816 -27.65 -18.13 -7.25
C ALA A 816 -26.73 -16.92 -7.49
N LEU A 817 -25.47 -17.21 -7.82
CA LEU A 817 -24.53 -16.22 -8.34
C LEU A 817 -24.98 -15.75 -9.72
N ASP A 818 -24.82 -14.46 -9.98
CA ASP A 818 -24.89 -13.91 -11.33
C ASP A 818 -23.70 -14.44 -12.15
N PRO A 819 -23.93 -15.08 -13.30
CA PRO A 819 -22.88 -15.81 -14.02
C PRO A 819 -21.79 -14.91 -14.60
N GLU A 820 -22.11 -13.65 -14.89
CA GLU A 820 -21.18 -12.68 -15.47
C GLU A 820 -20.30 -12.04 -14.40
N THR A 821 -20.92 -11.52 -13.35
CA THR A 821 -20.25 -10.78 -12.26
C THR A 821 -19.70 -11.68 -11.16
N GLY A 822 -20.20 -12.91 -11.03
CA GLY A 822 -19.84 -13.84 -9.96
C GLY A 822 -20.25 -13.34 -8.56
N MET A 823 -21.26 -12.48 -8.48
CA MET A 823 -21.79 -11.91 -7.23
C MET A 823 -23.18 -12.47 -6.93
N TYR A 824 -23.58 -12.55 -5.65
CA TYR A 824 -24.94 -12.98 -5.32
C TYR A 824 -25.97 -11.91 -5.73
N ARG A 825 -27.05 -12.35 -6.37
CA ARG A 825 -28.22 -11.50 -6.66
C ARG A 825 -29.08 -11.36 -5.41
N LEU A 826 -29.48 -10.14 -5.10
CA LEU A 826 -30.28 -9.79 -3.93
C LEU A 826 -31.53 -9.02 -4.38
N VAL A 827 -32.64 -9.29 -3.69
CA VAL A 827 -33.90 -8.56 -3.82
C VAL A 827 -34.41 -8.29 -2.42
N ARG A 828 -35.02 -7.13 -2.17
CA ARG A 828 -35.62 -6.82 -0.86
C ARG A 828 -36.69 -7.86 -0.52
N ALA A 829 -36.72 -8.31 0.74
CA ALA A 829 -37.80 -9.14 1.22
C ALA A 829 -38.99 -8.24 1.57
N THR A 830 -40.18 -8.55 1.07
CA THR A 830 -41.39 -7.79 1.33
C THR A 830 -42.47 -8.68 1.95
N ARG A 831 -43.30 -8.10 2.83
CA ARG A 831 -44.50 -8.71 3.39
C ARG A 831 -45.60 -7.65 3.36
N GLN A 832 -46.75 -7.95 2.75
CA GLN A 832 -47.85 -6.99 2.56
C GLN A 832 -47.40 -5.67 1.91
N LEU A 833 -46.56 -5.76 0.87
CA LEU A 833 -45.97 -4.61 0.14
C LEU A 833 -45.01 -3.71 0.96
N MET A 834 -44.75 -4.03 2.24
CA MET A 834 -43.79 -3.33 3.08
C MET A 834 -42.47 -4.12 3.20
N PRO A 835 -41.32 -3.45 3.45
CA PRO A 835 -40.07 -4.13 3.77
C PRO A 835 -40.27 -5.09 4.95
N ARG A 836 -39.81 -6.33 4.79
CA ARG A 836 -39.83 -7.30 5.88
C ARG A 836 -38.75 -6.94 6.89
N ALA A 837 -39.16 -6.57 8.09
CA ALA A 837 -38.26 -6.23 9.18
C ALA A 837 -38.09 -7.38 10.19
N LEU A 838 -37.01 -7.32 10.98
CA LEU A 838 -36.69 -8.22 12.08
C LEU A 838 -35.88 -7.46 13.14
N ILE A 839 -35.99 -7.88 14.41
CA ILE A 839 -35.04 -7.51 15.46
C ILE A 839 -34.08 -8.68 15.70
N ILE A 840 -32.79 -8.38 15.69
CA ILE A 840 -31.73 -9.37 15.94
C ILE A 840 -30.81 -8.90 17.08
N PRO A 841 -30.23 -9.84 17.86
CA PRO A 841 -29.11 -9.52 18.73
C PRO A 841 -27.95 -8.99 17.89
N LEU A 842 -27.27 -7.95 18.38
CA LEU A 842 -26.15 -7.35 17.67
C LEU A 842 -25.02 -8.38 17.46
N SER A 843 -24.91 -9.36 18.35
CA SER A 843 -23.95 -10.48 18.28
C SER A 843 -24.17 -11.43 17.09
N LYS A 844 -25.34 -11.39 16.43
CA LYS A 844 -25.57 -12.15 15.19
C LYS A 844 -25.00 -11.44 13.95
N ILE A 845 -24.55 -10.19 14.06
CA ILE A 845 -23.93 -9.48 12.94
C ILE A 845 -22.51 -9.99 12.76
N VAL A 846 -22.22 -10.52 11.57
CA VAL A 846 -20.91 -11.05 11.22
C VAL A 846 -20.00 -9.93 10.73
N ARG A 847 -20.50 -9.10 9.80
CA ARG A 847 -19.72 -8.03 9.18
C ARG A 847 -20.59 -7.03 8.41
N PRO A 848 -20.09 -5.81 8.14
CA PRO A 848 -20.67 -4.98 7.09
C PRO A 848 -20.40 -5.59 5.71
N CYS A 849 -21.29 -5.29 4.78
CA CYS A 849 -21.14 -5.63 3.37
C CYS A 849 -21.56 -4.46 2.50
N HIS A 850 -21.05 -4.41 1.26
CA HIS A 850 -21.52 -3.45 0.26
C HIS A 850 -22.46 -4.15 -0.72
N ILE A 851 -23.60 -3.52 -1.02
CA ILE A 851 -24.48 -3.93 -2.11
C ILE A 851 -24.51 -2.85 -3.17
N SER A 852 -24.66 -3.23 -4.43
CA SER A 852 -24.78 -2.32 -5.57
C SER A 852 -26.03 -2.62 -6.36
N PRO A 853 -26.74 -1.63 -6.90
CA PRO A 853 -27.80 -1.87 -7.88
C PRO A 853 -27.27 -2.66 -9.07
N ARG A 854 -28.12 -3.52 -9.64
CA ARG A 854 -27.91 -4.04 -10.99
C ARG A 854 -28.47 -3.04 -11.99
N PHE A 855 -27.60 -2.21 -12.57
CA PHE A 855 -28.02 -1.04 -13.37
C PHE A 855 -28.74 -1.36 -14.70
N GLY A 856 -28.57 -2.57 -15.24
CA GLY A 856 -29.10 -2.92 -16.57
C GLY A 856 -28.47 -2.07 -17.68
N GLN A 857 -29.08 -2.05 -18.86
CA GLN A 857 -28.54 -1.33 -20.03
C GLN A 857 -29.01 0.12 -20.15
N GLY A 858 -30.07 0.46 -19.42
CA GLY A 858 -30.69 1.77 -19.48
C GLY A 858 -29.80 2.88 -18.93
N ARG A 859 -30.24 4.12 -19.15
CA ARG A 859 -29.65 5.27 -18.47
C ARG A 859 -30.01 5.25 -17.00
N VAL A 860 -29.02 5.43 -16.12
CA VAL A 860 -29.29 5.49 -14.68
C VAL A 860 -30.20 6.68 -14.35
N PRO A 861 -31.36 6.46 -13.69
CA PRO A 861 -32.28 7.54 -13.35
C PRO A 861 -31.60 8.62 -12.51
N SER A 862 -31.88 9.91 -12.78
CA SER A 862 -31.33 11.02 -11.98
C SER A 862 -31.71 10.92 -10.50
N SER A 863 -32.77 10.18 -10.24
CA SER A 863 -33.38 9.94 -8.94
C SER A 863 -32.56 8.98 -8.05
N TRP A 864 -31.61 8.22 -8.64
CA TRP A 864 -30.71 7.30 -7.95
C TRP A 864 -29.37 7.93 -7.56
N LEU A 865 -29.04 9.10 -8.12
CA LEU A 865 -27.77 9.77 -7.91
C LEU A 865 -27.59 10.19 -6.44
N LYS A 866 -26.34 10.44 -6.04
CA LYS A 866 -25.96 10.76 -4.65
C LYS A 866 -26.25 9.60 -3.68
N GLY A 867 -26.07 8.35 -4.13
CA GLY A 867 -26.20 7.15 -3.31
C GLY A 867 -27.63 6.72 -2.95
N LYS A 868 -28.67 7.34 -3.55
CA LYS A 868 -30.09 7.03 -3.27
C LYS A 868 -30.63 5.79 -4.00
N SER A 869 -29.75 5.03 -4.63
CA SER A 869 -30.14 3.85 -5.40
C SER A 869 -30.66 2.71 -4.53
N ILE A 870 -30.21 2.62 -3.26
CA ILE A 870 -30.63 1.57 -2.32
C ILE A 870 -32.14 1.58 -2.03
N GLU A 871 -32.77 2.76 -2.05
CA GLU A 871 -34.21 2.95 -1.82
C GLU A 871 -35.06 2.58 -3.04
N ARG A 872 -34.46 2.59 -4.24
CA ARG A 872 -35.21 2.66 -5.51
C ARG A 872 -34.92 1.52 -6.48
N ALA A 873 -33.79 0.85 -6.33
CA ALA A 873 -33.46 -0.30 -7.15
C ALA A 873 -34.23 -1.54 -6.68
N GLU A 874 -34.66 -2.36 -7.64
CA GLU A 874 -35.39 -3.60 -7.36
C GLU A 874 -34.44 -4.78 -7.11
N GLU A 875 -33.28 -4.75 -7.76
CA GLU A 875 -32.28 -5.82 -7.73
C GLU A 875 -30.89 -5.26 -7.40
N PHE A 876 -30.18 -6.00 -6.55
CA PHE A 876 -28.84 -5.66 -6.08
C PHE A 876 -27.87 -6.83 -6.28
N LEU A 877 -26.59 -6.51 -6.26
CA LEU A 877 -25.47 -7.44 -6.23
C LEU A 877 -24.71 -7.26 -4.92
N LEU A 878 -24.41 -8.37 -4.24
CA LEU A 878 -23.53 -8.36 -3.08
C LEU A 878 -22.08 -8.20 -3.56
N ASN A 879 -21.46 -7.05 -3.29
CA ASN A 879 -20.16 -6.73 -3.86
C ASN A 879 -19.04 -7.54 -3.19
N LYS A 880 -18.40 -8.44 -3.97
CA LYS A 880 -17.29 -9.26 -3.50
C LYS A 880 -15.94 -8.54 -3.41
N TYR A 881 -15.78 -7.38 -4.04
CA TYR A 881 -14.50 -6.65 -4.12
C TYR A 881 -14.36 -5.52 -3.11
N ILE A 882 -15.30 -5.37 -2.17
CA ILE A 882 -15.28 -4.24 -1.23
C ILE A 882 -14.04 -4.26 -0.33
N ASP A 883 -13.62 -5.46 0.06
CA ASP A 883 -12.37 -5.76 0.74
C ASP A 883 -11.97 -7.22 0.48
N THR A 884 -10.72 -7.54 0.79
CA THR A 884 -10.12 -8.84 0.52
C THR A 884 -10.76 -9.96 1.37
N ALA A 885 -11.19 -9.67 2.60
CA ALA A 885 -11.92 -10.64 3.44
C ALA A 885 -13.24 -11.08 2.76
N MET A 886 -13.98 -10.12 2.19
CA MET A 886 -15.21 -10.43 1.47
C MET A 886 -14.90 -11.24 0.23
N PHE A 887 -13.86 -10.87 -0.50
CA PHE A 887 -13.42 -11.59 -1.69
C PHE A 887 -13.05 -13.04 -1.37
N GLU A 888 -12.38 -13.31 -0.24
CA GLU A 888 -12.05 -14.67 0.18
C GLU A 888 -13.29 -15.46 0.63
N ALA A 889 -14.23 -14.83 1.33
CA ALA A 889 -15.47 -15.48 1.77
C ALA A 889 -16.32 -16.04 0.60
N TYR A 890 -16.20 -15.47 -0.60
CA TYR A 890 -16.82 -15.99 -1.83
C TYR A 890 -16.18 -17.28 -2.36
N ASN A 891 -14.94 -17.58 -1.96
CA ASN A 891 -14.11 -18.62 -2.56
C ASN A 891 -13.85 -19.81 -1.64
N ILE A 892 -14.28 -19.77 -0.37
CA ILE A 892 -14.21 -20.91 0.54
C ILE A 892 -15.20 -21.98 0.05
N PRO A 893 -14.73 -23.18 -0.39
CA PRO A 893 -15.60 -24.25 -0.87
C PRO A 893 -16.52 -24.77 0.25
N LEU A 894 -17.64 -25.38 -0.13
CA LEU A 894 -18.32 -26.35 0.72
C LEU A 894 -17.34 -27.51 0.91
N GLN A 895 -16.79 -27.69 2.11
CA GLN A 895 -16.12 -28.95 2.47
C GLN A 895 -17.17 -30.00 2.79
#